data_AF-A0A7W1TKM3-F1
#
_entry.id   AF-A0A7W1TKM3-F1
#
_cell.length_a   1.000
_cell.length_b   1.000
_cell.length_c   1.000
_cell.angle_alpha   90.00
_cell.angle_beta   90.00
_cell.angle_gamma   90.00
#
_symmetry.space_group_name_H-M   'P 1'
#
loop_
_entity.id
_entity.type
_entity.pdbx_description
1 polymer ?
#
loop_
_entity_poly.entity_id
_entity_poly.type
_entity_poly.pdbx_seq_one_letter_code
_entity_poly.pdbx_strand_id
1 'polypeptide(L)'
;MHGQYSRKLDRRLQLGKTRSTLAHMIPQHWPAFRQHSLTRFLPSSLHRPGRAGQWQPTQIANVSPFRTQVMPTVRLPWLWLGQAGAVDQRVVARRILLSGLILVGLVAHALNMFHYPDQQWIAGEGTYVARAWALLHAAHLTSADFFAQPPAGWLLLAGWGGVTGGPHTFGTAIESARVFMLLLHLGMLPLLFRIARKLGCGDSAAAFVVLLFSLSPLAILYQRFVLPESIMVWWTLVSINVLLDGWHRLSRLMLSGLCFGVALLTHESTMLLLPGLLVLLWQQHRSRRALYTLAAWFLPLVLVVSLYPLLALLHGDGTLLQGEFRTVLPFQPVSSLWNAGAPFWQLVRTDWFPRDPLLLLGGLAATLVNLGRGLRDRRAGVFGLLGLLSLAYLVYAGNVVDVAVLLALPFLCLNLGLLVAPLLNRLSVLNLPHRRMPLLYLLAPLMTLALIAGYAGRGKLQSLYAINPEPTERAATLWIKQHLPADSVIIASDSTWTDLRAPGLGGGAFSNVRRNMQATADAMTDNAALVGEAVDYLLLPDQPTADNTTSTPLVHPALAGAHIVRQWATGGEGLTLWKVDQAGPTDEPWLAVSTTYLRQHFDHDGAYVEPSGPVMAEAQANALLRAVWSDDRAGFEEVWSWSQKHMLRSDGLLQATWSPSARGNARTAADADSDTALALLLADKRWHEAGWDAAARHMLGSIWDQEVVTVDGKPYLVAGNWARDGQLLPLNPSYFAPYAYRIFGEVDQAHPWQQLVDSSYAVLQQVAQAPLDGKAGIGLPPEWIGLDRATGQLVPLQVSGLGENSCTTCYSDDAPRSYWRVALDLRWSDDQRA
;
A
#
# COMPACT_ATOMS: atom_id res chain seq x y z
N MET A 1 -53.49 -9.93 -13.98
CA MET A 1 -54.44 -9.79 -15.11
C MET A 1 -54.09 -8.54 -15.90
N HIS A 2 -54.43 -8.53 -17.19
CA HIS A 2 -54.46 -7.44 -18.21
C HIS A 2 -53.85 -6.05 -17.94
N GLY A 3 -53.32 -5.33 -18.95
CA GLY A 3 -53.26 -5.67 -20.37
C GLY A 3 -52.64 -4.57 -21.23
N GLN A 4 -51.73 -5.02 -22.09
CA GLN A 4 -51.28 -4.48 -23.37
C GLN A 4 -52.23 -3.51 -24.11
N TYR A 5 -51.62 -2.54 -24.81
CA TYR A 5 -52.10 -2.14 -26.14
C TYR A 5 -50.98 -2.27 -27.17
N SER A 6 -51.33 -2.81 -28.34
CA SER A 6 -50.45 -3.06 -29.47
C SER A 6 -51.20 -2.75 -30.78
N ARG A 7 -50.50 -2.18 -31.76
CA ARG A 7 -50.78 -2.22 -33.21
C ARG A 7 -49.50 -1.76 -33.93
N LYS A 8 -48.76 -2.68 -34.56
CA LYS A 8 -48.88 -3.09 -35.97
C LYS A 8 -48.49 -1.99 -36.98
N LEU A 9 -47.36 -2.21 -37.66
CA LEU A 9 -47.38 -2.51 -39.10
C LEU A 9 -46.17 -3.37 -39.50
N ASP A 10 -46.14 -3.83 -40.76
CA ASP A 10 -45.42 -5.03 -41.22
C ASP A 10 -44.62 -4.75 -42.52
N ARG A 11 -43.64 -5.64 -42.82
CA ARG A 11 -42.96 -5.91 -44.12
C ARG A 11 -41.65 -5.21 -44.54
N ARG A 12 -40.62 -6.08 -44.62
CA ARG A 12 -39.71 -6.38 -45.77
C ARG A 12 -38.47 -5.51 -46.07
N LEU A 13 -37.32 -6.15 -45.85
CA LEU A 13 -36.20 -6.38 -46.80
C LEU A 13 -35.61 -5.17 -47.58
N GLN A 14 -34.38 -4.76 -47.27
CA GLN A 14 -33.18 -5.16 -48.04
C GLN A 14 -31.84 -4.66 -47.45
N LEU A 15 -30.76 -5.27 -47.95
CA LEU A 15 -29.33 -5.11 -47.66
C LEU A 15 -28.81 -3.66 -47.61
N GLY A 16 -27.88 -3.36 -46.70
CA GLY A 16 -27.03 -2.16 -46.75
C GLY A 16 -25.92 -2.14 -45.69
N LYS A 17 -24.65 -2.26 -46.11
CA LYS A 17 -23.49 -2.03 -45.24
C LYS A 17 -23.14 -0.55 -45.22
N THR A 18 -22.95 0.06 -44.05
CA THR A 18 -21.90 1.09 -43.84
C THR A 18 -21.61 1.32 -42.35
N ARG A 19 -20.34 1.65 -42.04
CA ARG A 19 -19.88 2.12 -40.72
C ARG A 19 -19.55 3.62 -40.80
N SER A 20 -20.22 4.42 -39.97
CA SER A 20 -19.75 5.64 -39.28
C SER A 20 -20.94 6.10 -38.41
N THR A 21 -20.84 6.95 -37.38
CA THR A 21 -19.80 7.93 -37.03
C THR A 21 -19.84 8.15 -35.51
N LEU A 22 -18.70 8.35 -34.86
CA LEU A 22 -18.61 8.90 -33.50
C LEU A 22 -17.47 9.92 -33.51
N ALA A 23 -17.73 11.14 -33.03
CA ALA A 23 -16.78 12.24 -33.07
C ALA A 23 -16.94 13.15 -31.85
N HIS A 24 -15.79 13.68 -31.40
CA HIS A 24 -15.61 14.73 -30.39
C HIS A 24 -15.85 14.29 -28.91
N MET A 25 -15.06 14.74 -27.93
CA MET A 25 -14.08 15.85 -27.91
C MET A 25 -12.88 15.58 -26.96
N ILE A 26 -11.71 16.16 -27.25
CA ILE A 26 -10.49 16.19 -26.41
C ILE A 26 -9.80 17.57 -26.58
N PRO A 27 -9.29 18.20 -25.51
CA PRO A 27 -8.17 19.16 -25.54
C PRO A 27 -6.88 18.46 -25.01
N GLN A 28 -5.87 18.15 -25.81
CA GLN A 28 -4.76 18.99 -26.34
C GLN A 28 -3.84 19.62 -25.28
N HIS A 29 -2.55 19.21 -25.27
CA HIS A 29 -1.37 20.07 -25.56
C HIS A 29 -0.01 19.32 -25.40
N TRP A 30 0.73 19.09 -26.50
CA TRP A 30 2.21 19.06 -26.54
C TRP A 30 2.72 19.17 -28.01
N PRO A 31 3.91 19.74 -28.32
CA PRO A 31 4.33 20.02 -29.70
C PRO A 31 4.98 18.85 -30.46
N ALA A 32 5.12 19.02 -31.77
CA ALA A 32 5.45 17.97 -32.73
C ALA A 32 6.95 17.80 -33.07
N PHE A 33 7.31 16.59 -33.52
CA PHE A 33 8.33 16.40 -34.56
C PHE A 33 7.84 15.41 -35.62
N ARG A 34 8.09 15.71 -36.90
CA ARG A 34 7.48 15.02 -38.06
C ARG A 34 8.34 13.89 -38.60
N GLN A 35 7.71 12.80 -39.03
CA GLN A 35 8.25 11.95 -40.10
C GLN A 35 7.59 12.32 -41.43
N HIS A 36 8.38 12.41 -42.51
CA HIS A 36 7.88 12.53 -43.88
C HIS A 36 8.24 11.28 -44.69
N SER A 37 7.22 10.65 -45.28
CA SER A 37 7.35 9.65 -46.33
C SER A 37 7.02 10.29 -47.68
N LEU A 38 7.93 10.24 -48.66
CA LEU A 38 7.63 10.56 -50.05
C LEU A 38 8.27 9.54 -51.00
N THR A 39 7.42 8.80 -51.69
CA THR A 39 7.75 8.07 -52.93
C THR A 39 7.42 8.95 -54.13
N ARG A 40 8.31 9.04 -55.13
CA ARG A 40 7.99 9.04 -56.58
C ARG A 40 9.21 9.30 -57.49
N PHE A 41 9.00 8.91 -58.75
CA PHE A 41 9.69 9.28 -60.00
C PHE A 41 10.86 8.43 -60.52
N LEU A 42 10.55 7.72 -61.61
CA LEU A 42 11.43 7.30 -62.70
C LEU A 42 11.65 8.47 -63.67
N PRO A 43 12.77 8.46 -64.43
CA PRO A 43 12.77 8.89 -65.83
C PRO A 43 13.33 7.81 -66.77
N SER A 44 13.15 8.02 -68.08
CA SER A 44 13.28 7.00 -69.13
C SER A 44 14.43 7.21 -70.12
N SER A 45 14.92 6.08 -70.65
CA SER A 45 15.46 5.86 -72.01
C SER A 45 16.68 6.65 -72.54
N LEU A 46 17.69 5.90 -73.01
CA LEU A 46 18.38 6.11 -74.30
C LEU A 46 19.01 4.78 -74.78
N HIS A 47 19.52 4.72 -76.02
CA HIS A 47 19.40 3.52 -76.88
C HIS A 47 20.70 3.15 -77.64
N ARG A 48 20.98 1.82 -77.78
CA ARG A 48 21.82 1.13 -78.83
C ARG A 48 23.37 1.31 -78.80
N PRO A 49 24.16 0.48 -79.56
CA PRO A 49 23.96 -0.95 -79.96
C PRO A 49 25.24 -1.85 -80.00
N GLY A 50 25.06 -3.18 -80.09
CA GLY A 50 25.64 -3.95 -81.22
C GLY A 50 26.66 -5.10 -81.00
N ARG A 51 26.26 -6.33 -81.42
CA ARG A 51 27.07 -7.45 -82.00
C ARG A 51 28.17 -8.11 -81.12
N ALA A 52 28.54 -9.39 -81.28
CA ALA A 52 28.05 -10.55 -82.04
C ALA A 52 28.64 -11.85 -81.42
N GLY A 53 28.24 -13.04 -81.87
CA GLY A 53 29.02 -14.27 -81.60
C GLY A 53 28.22 -15.53 -81.28
N GLN A 54 28.09 -16.40 -82.29
CA GLN A 54 27.55 -17.77 -82.30
C GLN A 54 28.04 -18.70 -81.16
N TRP A 55 27.28 -19.75 -80.83
CA TRP A 55 27.71 -21.17 -80.88
C TRP A 55 26.51 -22.14 -80.68
N GLN A 56 26.34 -23.08 -81.62
CA GLN A 56 25.50 -24.30 -81.63
C GLN A 56 26.12 -25.23 -82.70
N PRO A 57 25.78 -26.55 -82.80
CA PRO A 57 25.09 -27.48 -81.88
C PRO A 57 26.06 -28.65 -81.49
N THR A 58 25.76 -29.74 -80.76
CA THR A 58 24.69 -30.76 -80.81
C THR A 58 24.75 -31.72 -79.60
N GLN A 59 23.60 -32.27 -79.18
CA GLN A 59 23.30 -33.63 -78.64
C GLN A 59 24.32 -34.33 -77.71
N ILE A 60 23.99 -34.86 -76.51
CA ILE A 60 23.25 -36.11 -76.18
C ILE A 60 23.15 -36.11 -74.62
N ALA A 61 22.13 -36.55 -73.87
CA ALA A 61 20.73 -37.01 -74.08
C ALA A 61 19.98 -37.01 -72.70
N ASN A 62 18.85 -37.73 -72.58
CA ASN A 62 18.14 -38.10 -71.34
C ASN A 62 17.61 -36.99 -70.41
N VAL A 63 16.42 -36.46 -70.75
CA VAL A 63 15.53 -35.81 -69.76
C VAL A 63 14.53 -36.84 -69.23
N SER A 64 14.47 -36.99 -67.91
CA SER A 64 13.39 -37.67 -67.19
C SER A 64 12.77 -36.69 -66.17
N PRO A 65 11.50 -36.87 -65.74
CA PRO A 65 10.68 -35.74 -65.34
C PRO A 65 11.02 -35.16 -63.96
N PHE A 66 10.87 -33.84 -63.85
CA PHE A 66 10.87 -33.12 -62.58
C PHE A 66 9.84 -33.72 -61.62
N ARG A 67 10.31 -34.39 -60.56
CA ARG A 67 9.49 -34.62 -59.37
C ARG A 67 9.25 -33.28 -58.69
N THR A 68 8.01 -32.80 -58.74
CA THR A 68 7.52 -31.78 -57.83
C THR A 68 7.59 -32.31 -56.40
N GLN A 69 8.59 -31.87 -55.62
CA GLN A 69 8.55 -32.03 -54.17
C GLN A 69 7.44 -31.12 -53.64
N VAL A 70 6.31 -31.75 -53.33
CA VAL A 70 5.18 -31.13 -52.63
C VAL A 70 5.70 -30.49 -51.34
N MET A 71 5.40 -29.21 -51.13
CA MET A 71 5.75 -28.51 -49.89
C MET A 71 5.17 -29.26 -48.68
N PRO A 72 5.92 -29.43 -47.58
CA PRO A 72 5.35 -29.97 -46.36
C PRO A 72 4.30 -28.99 -45.81
N THR A 73 3.03 -29.39 -45.85
CA THR A 73 1.93 -28.66 -45.24
C THR A 73 2.20 -28.49 -43.74
N VAL A 74 2.16 -27.24 -43.27
CA VAL A 74 2.30 -26.91 -41.84
C VAL A 74 1.07 -27.48 -41.11
N ARG A 75 1.25 -28.58 -40.39
CA ARG A 75 0.21 -29.15 -39.53
C ARG A 75 0.18 -28.43 -38.18
N LEU A 76 -0.97 -27.85 -37.85
CA LEU A 76 -1.25 -27.26 -36.53
C LEU A 76 -1.32 -28.39 -35.46
N PRO A 77 -0.78 -28.21 -34.23
CA PRO A 77 -0.57 -29.35 -33.30
C PRO A 77 -1.81 -29.93 -32.59
N TRP A 78 -3.03 -29.43 -32.84
CA TRP A 78 -4.16 -29.56 -31.91
C TRP A 78 -5.20 -30.65 -32.25
N LEU A 79 -5.04 -31.37 -33.37
CA LEU A 79 -5.94 -32.45 -33.78
C LEU A 79 -5.16 -33.75 -33.99
N TRP A 80 -5.21 -34.63 -32.99
CA TRP A 80 -4.54 -35.94 -33.00
C TRP A 80 -5.43 -37.05 -32.42
N LEU A 81 -6.62 -37.21 -33.01
CA LEU A 81 -7.41 -38.44 -32.91
C LEU A 81 -7.12 -39.31 -34.13
N GLY A 82 -6.49 -40.48 -33.91
CA GLY A 82 -6.47 -41.57 -34.89
C GLY A 82 -5.21 -41.78 -35.73
N GLN A 83 -4.05 -42.04 -35.12
CA GLN A 83 -3.08 -43.06 -35.61
C GLN A 83 -2.27 -43.63 -34.43
N ALA A 84 -2.71 -44.75 -33.86
CA ALA A 84 -2.06 -45.39 -32.72
C ALA A 84 -0.73 -46.10 -33.10
N GLY A 85 0.30 -45.33 -33.46
CA GLY A 85 1.68 -45.81 -33.47
C GLY A 85 2.11 -46.15 -32.04
N ALA A 86 2.83 -47.27 -31.88
CA ALA A 86 3.25 -47.77 -30.57
C ALA A 86 4.02 -46.70 -29.79
N VAL A 87 3.38 -46.12 -28.77
CA VAL A 87 3.98 -45.05 -27.97
C VAL A 87 5.12 -45.67 -27.16
N ASP A 88 6.34 -45.13 -27.32
CA ASP A 88 7.50 -45.59 -26.55
C ASP A 88 7.19 -45.48 -25.05
N GLN A 89 7.11 -46.65 -24.39
CA GLN A 89 6.81 -46.77 -22.97
C GLN A 89 7.78 -45.95 -22.11
N ARG A 90 9.00 -45.68 -22.58
CA ARG A 90 9.99 -44.81 -21.90
C ARG A 90 9.61 -43.33 -21.95
N VAL A 91 9.00 -42.87 -23.05
CA VAL A 91 8.53 -41.48 -23.18
C VAL A 91 7.31 -41.24 -22.30
N VAL A 92 6.35 -42.18 -22.29
CA VAL A 92 5.22 -42.15 -21.35
C VAL A 92 5.74 -42.18 -19.91
N ALA A 93 6.69 -43.07 -19.61
CA ALA A 93 7.20 -43.21 -18.25
C ALA A 93 7.89 -41.97 -17.71
N ARG A 94 8.72 -41.30 -18.53
CA ARG A 94 9.34 -40.03 -18.15
C ARG A 94 8.31 -38.92 -17.95
N ARG A 95 7.22 -38.89 -18.73
CA ARG A 95 6.13 -37.91 -18.52
C ARG A 95 5.44 -38.14 -17.19
N ILE A 96 5.09 -39.38 -16.85
CA ILE A 96 4.49 -39.74 -15.55
C ILE A 96 5.42 -39.34 -14.39
N LEU A 97 6.70 -39.69 -14.46
CA LEU A 97 7.70 -39.29 -13.45
C LEU A 97 7.76 -37.78 -13.28
N LEU A 98 7.83 -37.03 -14.38
CA LEU A 98 7.91 -35.57 -14.34
C LEU A 98 6.63 -34.94 -13.78
N SER A 99 5.46 -35.44 -14.14
CA SER A 99 4.19 -35.02 -13.55
C SER A 99 4.12 -35.31 -12.04
N GLY A 100 4.63 -36.46 -11.59
CA GLY A 100 4.74 -36.78 -10.17
C GLY A 100 5.70 -35.84 -9.42
N LEU A 101 6.84 -35.51 -10.02
CA LEU A 101 7.78 -34.53 -9.45
C LEU A 101 7.19 -33.13 -9.36
N ILE A 102 6.45 -32.69 -10.38
CA ILE A 102 5.73 -31.40 -10.38
C ILE A 102 4.64 -31.39 -9.31
N LEU A 103 3.92 -32.51 -9.11
CA LEU A 103 2.93 -32.63 -8.03
C LEU A 103 3.58 -32.56 -6.64
N VAL A 104 4.73 -33.21 -6.44
CA VAL A 104 5.49 -33.13 -5.17
C VAL A 104 5.94 -31.68 -4.90
N GLY A 105 6.48 -30.98 -5.90
CA GLY A 105 6.87 -29.57 -5.75
C GLY A 105 5.67 -28.65 -5.50
N LEU A 106 4.54 -28.86 -6.19
CA LEU A 106 3.29 -28.13 -5.97
C LEU A 106 2.82 -28.29 -4.52
N VAL A 107 2.74 -29.53 -4.01
CA VAL A 107 2.31 -29.79 -2.64
C VAL A 107 3.30 -29.19 -1.62
N ALA A 108 4.61 -29.38 -1.83
CA ALA A 108 5.63 -28.88 -0.91
C ALA A 108 5.67 -27.34 -0.83
N HIS A 109 5.51 -26.64 -1.96
CA HIS A 109 5.57 -25.18 -2.00
C HIS A 109 4.22 -24.52 -1.73
N ALA A 110 3.09 -25.07 -2.16
CA ALA A 110 1.77 -24.43 -2.00
C ALA A 110 1.10 -24.65 -0.63
N LEU A 111 1.37 -25.77 0.05
CA LEU A 111 0.82 -26.01 1.39
C LEU A 111 1.30 -24.92 2.36
N ASN A 112 0.34 -24.19 2.93
CA ASN A 112 0.57 -23.09 3.88
C ASN A 112 1.26 -21.82 3.32
N MET A 113 1.39 -21.65 1.99
CA MET A 113 2.19 -20.54 1.41
C MET A 113 1.65 -19.12 1.66
N PHE A 114 0.35 -18.98 1.91
CA PHE A 114 -0.28 -17.68 2.19
C PHE A 114 -0.10 -17.24 3.65
N HIS A 115 0.05 -18.19 4.58
CA HIS A 115 0.30 -17.88 6.00
C HIS A 115 1.80 -17.91 6.35
N TYR A 116 2.61 -18.76 5.70
CA TYR A 116 4.04 -18.85 6.00
C TYR A 116 4.92 -18.93 4.73
N PRO A 117 5.95 -18.09 4.57
CA PRO A 117 6.52 -17.18 5.58
C PRO A 117 5.63 -15.97 5.92
N ASP A 118 5.86 -15.35 7.06
CA ASP A 118 5.21 -14.07 7.40
C ASP A 118 5.58 -12.98 6.37
N GLN A 119 4.67 -12.04 6.13
CA GLN A 119 4.81 -10.95 5.17
C GLN A 119 5.75 -9.85 5.71
N GLN A 120 5.94 -9.78 7.04
CA GLN A 120 6.83 -8.80 7.69
C GLN A 120 8.32 -9.19 7.70
N TRP A 121 8.63 -10.48 7.47
CA TRP A 121 9.98 -11.01 7.71
C TRP A 121 11.02 -10.55 6.68
N ILE A 122 10.62 -10.33 5.43
CA ILE A 122 11.50 -9.75 4.39
C ILE A 122 10.80 -8.52 3.80
N ALA A 123 11.22 -7.34 4.25
CA ALA A 123 10.67 -6.04 3.85
C ALA A 123 10.56 -5.86 2.32
N GLY A 124 11.48 -6.48 1.55
CA GLY A 124 11.52 -6.39 0.09
C GLY A 124 10.27 -6.91 -0.64
N GLU A 125 9.51 -7.88 -0.10
CA GLU A 125 8.31 -8.41 -0.80
C GLU A 125 7.33 -7.29 -1.14
N GLY A 126 7.03 -6.43 -0.16
CA GLY A 126 6.14 -5.29 -0.31
C GLY A 126 6.68 -4.29 -1.34
N THR A 127 7.97 -3.98 -1.30
CA THR A 127 8.63 -3.04 -2.23
C THR A 127 8.49 -3.48 -3.68
N TYR A 128 8.68 -4.78 -3.99
CA TYR A 128 8.56 -5.30 -5.35
C TYR A 128 7.12 -5.26 -5.87
N VAL A 129 6.15 -5.57 -5.01
CA VAL A 129 4.72 -5.52 -5.32
C VAL A 129 4.26 -4.06 -5.51
N ALA A 130 4.73 -3.13 -4.67
CA ALA A 130 4.47 -1.70 -4.76
C ALA A 130 5.00 -1.10 -6.07
N ARG A 131 6.26 -1.40 -6.45
CA ARG A 131 6.86 -0.99 -7.74
C ARG A 131 6.06 -1.53 -8.93
N ALA A 132 5.68 -2.81 -8.88
CA ALA A 132 4.88 -3.45 -9.93
C ALA A 132 3.49 -2.82 -10.08
N TRP A 133 2.81 -2.51 -8.96
CA TRP A 133 1.50 -1.86 -8.97
C TRP A 133 1.59 -0.41 -9.47
N ALA A 134 2.58 0.36 -9.02
CA ALA A 134 2.75 1.76 -9.39
C ALA A 134 2.94 1.93 -10.91
N LEU A 135 3.72 1.03 -11.52
CA LEU A 135 3.92 1.00 -12.98
C LEU A 135 2.60 0.84 -13.76
N LEU A 136 1.69 -0.03 -13.30
CA LEU A 136 0.42 -0.29 -13.98
C LEU A 136 -0.56 0.89 -13.90
N HIS A 137 -0.49 1.68 -12.82
CA HIS A 137 -1.45 2.74 -12.51
C HIS A 137 -0.90 4.15 -12.73
N ALA A 138 0.27 4.27 -13.37
CA ALA A 138 0.99 5.53 -13.58
C ALA A 138 1.22 6.33 -12.28
N ALA A 139 1.31 5.64 -11.14
CA ALA A 139 1.65 6.29 -9.88
C ALA A 139 3.13 6.69 -9.90
N HIS A 140 3.43 7.91 -9.49
CA HIS A 140 4.80 8.42 -9.45
C HIS A 140 5.67 7.61 -8.49
N LEU A 141 6.54 6.77 -9.05
CA LEU A 141 7.76 6.31 -8.40
C LEU A 141 8.81 7.43 -8.55
N THR A 142 9.60 7.69 -7.51
CA THR A 142 10.72 8.63 -7.61
C THR A 142 11.87 7.97 -8.39
N SER A 143 12.73 8.76 -9.02
CA SER A 143 13.76 8.23 -9.93
C SER A 143 14.76 7.33 -9.19
N ALA A 144 15.18 7.72 -7.98
CA ALA A 144 16.00 6.88 -7.10
C ALA A 144 15.36 5.50 -6.86
N ASP A 145 14.05 5.47 -6.60
CA ASP A 145 13.30 4.27 -6.27
C ASP A 145 13.06 3.36 -7.49
N PHE A 146 12.93 3.94 -8.68
CA PHE A 146 12.78 3.23 -9.95
C PHE A 146 14.11 2.65 -10.46
N PHE A 147 15.22 3.37 -10.26
CA PHE A 147 16.57 2.98 -10.69
C PHE A 147 17.45 2.37 -9.58
N ALA A 148 16.88 2.09 -8.41
CA ALA A 148 17.55 1.36 -7.33
C ALA A 148 18.06 0.00 -7.79
N GLN A 149 17.23 -0.75 -8.54
CA GLN A 149 17.50 -2.12 -8.99
C GLN A 149 17.07 -2.38 -10.44
N PRO A 150 17.67 -3.38 -11.13
CA PRO A 150 17.30 -3.76 -12.48
C PRO A 150 15.80 -4.09 -12.66
N PRO A 151 15.13 -3.59 -13.73
CA PRO A 151 13.67 -3.47 -13.72
C PRO A 151 12.91 -4.74 -14.12
N ALA A 152 13.55 -5.75 -14.70
CA ALA A 152 12.84 -6.87 -15.33
C ALA A 152 12.06 -7.75 -14.34
N GLY A 153 12.48 -7.80 -13.08
CA GLY A 153 11.78 -8.57 -12.05
C GLY A 153 10.38 -8.03 -11.76
N TRP A 154 10.29 -6.77 -11.35
CA TRP A 154 9.01 -6.14 -11.05
C TRP A 154 8.21 -5.76 -12.31
N LEU A 155 8.84 -5.59 -13.48
CA LEU A 155 8.12 -5.55 -14.77
C LEU A 155 7.35 -6.85 -15.05
N LEU A 156 7.89 -8.02 -14.69
CA LEU A 156 7.20 -9.30 -14.83
C LEU A 156 6.08 -9.46 -13.80
N LEU A 157 6.25 -8.94 -12.58
CA LEU A 157 5.18 -8.87 -11.58
C LEU A 157 4.03 -7.93 -12.02
N ALA A 158 4.35 -6.80 -12.64
CA ALA A 158 3.35 -5.91 -13.24
C ALA A 158 2.58 -6.63 -14.38
N GLY A 159 3.30 -7.34 -15.24
CA GLY A 159 2.68 -8.20 -16.27
C GLY A 159 1.76 -9.28 -15.70
N TRP A 160 2.13 -9.89 -14.57
CA TRP A 160 1.28 -10.84 -13.85
C TRP A 160 0.00 -10.17 -13.33
N GLY A 161 0.11 -9.08 -12.57
CA GLY A 161 -1.04 -8.34 -12.04
C GLY A 161 -2.01 -7.84 -13.13
N GLY A 162 -1.48 -7.39 -14.28
CA GLY A 162 -2.27 -7.00 -15.44
C GLY A 162 -3.03 -8.14 -16.12
N VAL A 163 -2.50 -9.37 -16.09
CA VAL A 163 -3.14 -10.55 -16.69
C VAL A 163 -4.11 -11.25 -15.72
N THR A 164 -3.87 -11.19 -14.41
CA THR A 164 -4.73 -11.82 -13.38
C THR A 164 -5.96 -11.00 -13.00
N GLY A 165 -6.03 -9.73 -13.43
CA GLY A 165 -7.15 -8.84 -13.12
C GLY A 165 -6.94 -7.94 -11.89
N GLY A 166 -5.68 -7.76 -11.44
CA GLY A 166 -5.32 -6.83 -10.37
C GLY A 166 -4.45 -7.44 -9.27
N PRO A 167 -4.03 -6.62 -8.29
CA PRO A 167 -3.21 -7.08 -7.17
C PRO A 167 -3.96 -8.11 -6.30
N HIS A 168 -5.27 -7.98 -6.13
CA HIS A 168 -6.03 -8.77 -5.14
C HIS A 168 -6.59 -10.12 -5.65
N THR A 169 -6.19 -10.61 -6.83
CA THR A 169 -6.81 -11.80 -7.45
C THR A 169 -6.80 -13.05 -6.56
N PHE A 170 -5.77 -13.22 -5.73
CA PHE A 170 -5.64 -14.36 -4.81
C PHE A 170 -5.64 -13.95 -3.32
N GLY A 171 -6.03 -12.70 -3.01
CA GLY A 171 -6.08 -12.15 -1.64
C GLY A 171 -5.32 -10.82 -1.49
N THR A 172 -4.30 -10.75 -0.63
CA THR A 172 -3.39 -9.59 -0.57
C THR A 172 -2.55 -9.49 -1.85
N ALA A 173 -1.98 -8.32 -2.12
CA ALA A 173 -1.11 -8.12 -3.27
C ALA A 173 0.15 -9.02 -3.20
N ILE A 174 0.68 -9.26 -1.99
CA ILE A 174 1.75 -10.23 -1.75
C ILE A 174 1.25 -11.67 -2.01
N GLU A 175 0.11 -12.09 -1.45
CA GLU A 175 -0.47 -13.43 -1.69
C GLU A 175 -0.61 -13.71 -3.20
N SER A 176 -1.09 -12.73 -3.98
CA SER A 176 -1.21 -12.81 -5.43
C SER A 176 0.13 -12.93 -6.17
N ALA A 177 1.16 -12.20 -5.73
CA ALA A 177 2.50 -12.30 -6.29
C ALA A 177 3.23 -13.60 -5.87
N ARG A 178 2.95 -14.17 -4.69
CA ARG A 178 3.46 -15.49 -4.27
C ARG A 178 2.94 -16.63 -5.17
N VAL A 179 1.72 -16.51 -5.73
CA VAL A 179 1.22 -17.45 -6.75
C VAL A 179 2.09 -17.42 -8.02
N PHE A 180 2.60 -16.26 -8.44
CA PHE A 180 3.54 -16.17 -9.54
C PHE A 180 4.88 -16.87 -9.23
N MET A 181 5.40 -16.74 -8.00
CA MET A 181 6.61 -17.45 -7.56
C MET A 181 6.42 -18.97 -7.56
N LEU A 182 5.25 -19.47 -7.12
CA LEU A 182 4.90 -20.88 -7.24
C LEU A 182 4.91 -21.36 -8.70
N LEU A 183 4.32 -20.60 -9.63
CA LEU A 183 4.33 -20.96 -11.06
C LEU A 183 5.75 -21.00 -11.64
N LEU A 184 6.62 -20.05 -11.25
CA LEU A 184 8.04 -20.06 -11.63
C LEU A 184 8.76 -21.30 -11.08
N HIS A 185 8.59 -21.63 -9.79
CA HIS A 185 9.15 -22.84 -9.18
C HIS A 185 8.74 -24.10 -9.97
N LEU A 186 7.44 -24.28 -10.24
CA LEU A 186 6.92 -25.41 -11.01
C LEU A 186 7.47 -25.46 -12.44
N GLY A 187 7.77 -24.30 -13.04
CA GLY A 187 8.50 -24.18 -14.29
C GLY A 187 9.98 -24.62 -14.19
N MET A 188 10.67 -24.31 -13.09
CA MET A 188 12.08 -24.69 -12.91
C MET A 188 12.28 -26.21 -12.84
N LEU A 189 11.33 -26.97 -12.30
CA LEU A 189 11.43 -28.42 -12.14
C LEU A 189 11.71 -29.19 -13.45
N PRO A 190 10.93 -29.02 -14.55
CA PRO A 190 11.25 -29.61 -15.84
C PRO A 190 12.54 -29.05 -16.47
N LEU A 191 12.97 -27.83 -16.15
CA LEU A 191 14.27 -27.31 -16.61
C LEU A 191 15.42 -28.03 -15.91
N LEU A 192 15.41 -28.11 -14.58
CA LEU A 192 16.41 -28.83 -13.79
C LEU A 192 16.51 -30.30 -14.20
N PHE A 193 15.36 -30.98 -14.37
CA PHE A 193 15.32 -32.35 -14.87
C PHE A 193 16.01 -32.47 -16.24
N ARG A 194 15.70 -31.57 -17.19
CA ARG A 194 16.30 -31.56 -18.54
C ARG A 194 17.79 -31.25 -18.50
N ILE A 195 18.22 -30.28 -17.70
CA ILE A 195 19.64 -29.92 -17.52
C ILE A 195 20.40 -31.13 -16.96
N ALA A 196 19.95 -31.72 -15.86
CA ALA A 196 20.57 -32.92 -15.27
C ALA A 196 20.70 -34.07 -16.30
N ARG A 197 19.65 -34.34 -17.09
CA ARG A 197 19.69 -35.35 -18.16
C ARG A 197 20.73 -35.01 -19.25
N LYS A 198 20.92 -33.73 -19.61
CA LYS A 198 21.96 -33.29 -20.57
C LYS A 198 23.39 -33.40 -20.01
N LEU A 199 23.55 -33.31 -18.69
CA LEU A 199 24.83 -33.57 -18.01
C LEU A 199 25.23 -35.06 -17.99
N GLY A 200 24.29 -35.97 -18.29
CA GLY A 200 24.53 -37.42 -18.29
C GLY A 200 23.94 -38.16 -17.10
N CYS A 201 23.25 -37.47 -16.19
CA CYS A 201 22.50 -38.10 -15.10
C CYS A 201 21.39 -39.01 -15.66
N GLY A 202 21.15 -40.18 -15.06
CA GLY A 202 20.00 -41.03 -15.38
C GLY A 202 18.67 -40.38 -14.98
N ASP A 203 17.54 -41.00 -15.33
CA ASP A 203 16.23 -40.48 -14.92
C ASP A 203 16.08 -40.44 -13.39
N SER A 204 16.66 -41.42 -12.65
CA SER A 204 16.70 -41.42 -11.18
C SER A 204 17.48 -40.25 -10.59
N ALA A 205 18.66 -39.97 -11.14
CA ALA A 205 19.52 -38.89 -10.67
C ALA A 205 18.97 -37.51 -11.07
N ALA A 206 18.30 -37.39 -12.21
CA ALA A 206 17.57 -36.19 -12.58
C ALA A 206 16.33 -35.96 -11.68
N ALA A 207 15.62 -37.02 -11.29
CA ALA A 207 14.55 -36.93 -10.30
C ALA A 207 15.09 -36.50 -8.92
N PHE A 208 16.24 -37.02 -8.49
CA PHE A 208 16.88 -36.64 -7.24
C PHE A 208 17.25 -35.14 -7.19
N VAL A 209 17.77 -34.56 -8.27
CA VAL A 209 18.01 -33.10 -8.38
C VAL A 209 16.74 -32.29 -8.14
N VAL A 210 15.63 -32.72 -8.75
CA VAL A 210 14.33 -32.03 -8.63
C VAL A 210 13.74 -32.17 -7.23
N LEU A 211 13.83 -33.36 -6.63
CA LEU A 211 13.38 -33.62 -5.25
C LEU A 211 14.19 -32.81 -4.23
N LEU A 212 15.52 -32.73 -4.37
CA LEU A 212 16.34 -31.86 -3.52
C LEU A 212 15.91 -30.40 -3.61
N PHE A 213 15.69 -29.89 -4.83
CA PHE A 213 15.29 -28.50 -5.05
C PHE A 213 13.87 -28.19 -4.54
N SER A 214 12.96 -29.16 -4.52
CA SER A 214 11.55 -28.97 -4.10
C SER A 214 11.27 -29.34 -2.65
N LEU A 215 12.16 -30.08 -1.98
CA LEU A 215 11.99 -30.57 -0.59
C LEU A 215 13.01 -29.99 0.38
N SER A 216 14.01 -29.23 -0.11
CA SER A 216 14.92 -28.49 0.75
C SER A 216 14.14 -27.45 1.57
N PRO A 217 14.22 -27.46 2.92
CA PRO A 217 13.56 -26.45 3.75
C PRO A 217 13.99 -25.02 3.41
N LEU A 218 15.24 -24.87 2.96
CA LEU A 218 15.82 -23.61 2.53
C LEU A 218 15.23 -23.13 1.19
N ALA A 219 15.05 -24.05 0.24
CA ALA A 219 14.40 -23.74 -1.05
C ALA A 219 12.90 -23.43 -0.89
N ILE A 220 12.19 -24.18 -0.04
CA ILE A 220 10.75 -23.95 0.23
C ILE A 220 10.54 -22.58 0.84
N LEU A 221 11.37 -22.18 1.81
CA LEU A 221 11.29 -20.85 2.43
C LEU A 221 11.55 -19.74 1.40
N TYR A 222 12.76 -19.69 0.84
CA TYR A 222 13.19 -18.55 0.03
C TYR A 222 12.46 -18.43 -1.32
N GLN A 223 11.90 -19.51 -1.87
CA GLN A 223 11.15 -19.47 -3.14
C GLN A 223 9.64 -19.23 -2.94
N ARG A 224 9.15 -19.12 -1.70
CA ARG A 224 7.79 -18.62 -1.42
C ARG A 224 7.72 -17.10 -1.41
N PHE A 225 8.77 -16.43 -0.95
CA PHE A 225 8.85 -14.96 -0.96
C PHE A 225 8.87 -14.41 -2.40
N VAL A 226 8.23 -13.25 -2.59
CA VAL A 226 8.22 -12.46 -3.84
C VAL A 226 9.59 -11.80 -4.06
N LEU A 227 10.52 -12.57 -4.62
CA LEU A 227 11.93 -12.16 -4.79
C LEU A 227 12.38 -12.17 -6.26
N PRO A 228 13.03 -11.08 -6.76
CA PRO A 228 13.63 -11.05 -8.09
C PRO A 228 14.63 -12.18 -8.34
N GLU A 229 15.32 -12.65 -7.31
CA GLU A 229 16.29 -13.75 -7.37
C GLU A 229 15.62 -15.06 -7.83
N SER A 230 14.37 -15.31 -7.46
CA SER A 230 13.60 -16.45 -7.97
C SER A 230 13.30 -16.31 -9.47
N ILE A 231 12.94 -15.10 -9.92
CA ILE A 231 12.73 -14.78 -11.35
C ILE A 231 14.05 -14.89 -12.13
N MET A 232 15.16 -14.44 -11.55
CA MET A 232 16.52 -14.52 -12.08
C MET A 232 16.98 -15.97 -12.25
N VAL A 233 16.77 -16.82 -11.24
CA VAL A 233 17.09 -18.26 -11.31
C VAL A 233 16.30 -18.93 -12.42
N TRP A 234 15.01 -18.60 -12.60
CA TRP A 234 14.21 -19.09 -13.73
C TRP A 234 14.86 -18.75 -15.07
N TRP A 235 15.16 -17.47 -15.34
CA TRP A 235 15.76 -17.04 -16.61
C TRP A 235 17.17 -17.61 -16.84
N THR A 236 17.96 -17.76 -15.77
CA THR A 236 19.27 -18.42 -15.79
C THR A 236 19.15 -19.88 -16.21
N LEU A 237 18.21 -20.63 -15.62
CA LEU A 237 17.94 -22.03 -15.97
C LEU A 237 17.36 -22.17 -17.39
N VAL A 238 16.51 -21.25 -17.84
CA VAL A 238 16.05 -21.19 -19.23
C VAL A 238 17.25 -21.00 -20.17
N SER A 239 18.13 -20.03 -19.89
CA SER A 239 19.32 -19.76 -20.69
C SER A 239 20.23 -20.98 -20.80
N ILE A 240 20.59 -21.61 -19.67
CA ILE A 240 21.41 -22.83 -19.64
C ILE A 240 20.73 -23.97 -20.40
N ASN A 241 19.43 -24.20 -20.17
CA ASN A 241 18.70 -25.27 -20.84
C ASN A 241 18.66 -25.09 -22.37
N VAL A 242 18.42 -23.87 -22.84
CA VAL A 242 18.41 -23.53 -24.27
C VAL A 242 19.81 -23.63 -24.88
N LEU A 243 20.84 -23.16 -24.17
CA LEU A 243 22.24 -23.26 -24.58
C LEU A 243 22.66 -24.72 -24.80
N LEU A 244 22.31 -25.60 -23.87
CA LEU A 244 22.60 -27.03 -23.95
C LEU A 244 21.81 -27.79 -25.04
N ASP A 245 20.77 -27.19 -25.63
CA ASP A 245 20.12 -27.70 -26.87
C ASP A 245 20.59 -26.97 -28.14
N GLY A 246 21.36 -25.88 -27.99
CA GLY A 246 21.53 -24.85 -29.02
C GLY A 246 22.66 -25.09 -30.01
N TRP A 247 23.47 -26.13 -29.82
CA TRP A 247 24.82 -26.32 -30.36
C TRP A 247 25.00 -26.17 -31.89
N HIS A 248 23.92 -26.25 -32.66
CA HIS A 248 23.96 -26.13 -34.13
C HIS A 248 22.96 -25.11 -34.69
N ARG A 249 22.30 -24.30 -33.83
CA ARG A 249 21.24 -23.36 -34.24
C ARG A 249 21.50 -21.97 -33.66
N LEU A 250 21.86 -21.03 -34.55
CA LEU A 250 22.10 -19.63 -34.20
C LEU A 250 20.97 -19.02 -33.36
N SER A 251 19.71 -19.29 -33.72
CA SER A 251 18.54 -18.80 -32.98
C SER A 251 18.46 -19.28 -31.52
N ARG A 252 18.98 -20.47 -31.20
CA ARG A 252 19.04 -20.97 -29.82
C ARG A 252 20.20 -20.35 -29.04
N LEU A 253 21.35 -20.12 -29.67
CA LEU A 253 22.44 -19.35 -29.08
C LEU A 253 21.99 -17.92 -28.75
N MET A 254 21.35 -17.24 -29.71
CA MET A 254 20.81 -15.89 -29.51
C MET A 254 19.73 -15.86 -28.42
N LEU A 255 18.80 -16.82 -28.40
CA LEU A 255 17.77 -16.92 -27.37
C LEU A 255 18.36 -17.17 -25.98
N SER A 256 19.40 -17.99 -25.86
CA SER A 256 20.10 -18.17 -24.58
C SER A 256 20.76 -16.87 -24.08
N GLY A 257 21.41 -16.12 -24.98
CA GLY A 257 21.99 -14.81 -24.66
C GLY A 257 20.94 -13.80 -24.22
N LEU A 258 19.81 -13.75 -24.94
CA LEU A 258 18.64 -12.93 -24.58
C LEU A 258 18.11 -13.30 -23.19
N CYS A 259 17.86 -14.59 -22.91
CA CYS A 259 17.38 -15.02 -21.59
C CYS A 259 18.37 -14.71 -20.46
N PHE A 260 19.67 -14.77 -20.72
CA PHE A 260 20.67 -14.37 -19.73
C PHE A 260 20.73 -12.84 -19.53
N GLY A 261 20.51 -12.06 -20.60
CA GLY A 261 20.32 -10.61 -20.49
C GLY A 261 19.10 -10.24 -19.66
N VAL A 262 17.99 -10.97 -19.80
CA VAL A 262 16.79 -10.79 -18.94
C VAL A 262 17.06 -11.20 -17.49
N ALA A 263 17.81 -12.29 -17.25
CA ALA A 263 18.25 -12.64 -15.90
C ALA A 263 19.10 -11.52 -15.26
N LEU A 264 20.06 -10.96 -16.00
CA LEU A 264 20.88 -9.85 -15.51
C LEU A 264 20.09 -8.55 -15.30
N LEU A 265 19.07 -8.28 -16.13
CA LEU A 265 18.10 -7.20 -15.90
C LEU A 265 17.07 -7.50 -14.80
N THR A 266 17.05 -8.71 -14.26
CA THR A 266 16.19 -9.08 -13.13
C THR A 266 16.95 -8.89 -11.82
N HIS A 267 18.21 -9.32 -11.77
CA HIS A 267 19.09 -9.16 -10.63
C HIS A 267 20.57 -9.27 -11.09
N GLU A 268 21.40 -8.31 -10.70
CA GLU A 268 22.76 -8.09 -11.21
C GLU A 268 23.77 -9.18 -10.79
N SER A 269 23.57 -9.81 -9.62
CA SER A 269 24.33 -11.00 -9.16
C SER A 269 24.47 -12.13 -10.20
N THR A 270 23.55 -12.24 -11.17
CA THR A 270 23.66 -13.13 -12.35
C THR A 270 25.01 -13.01 -13.06
N MET A 271 25.62 -11.81 -13.07
CA MET A 271 26.89 -11.52 -13.74
C MET A 271 28.03 -12.46 -13.29
N LEU A 272 28.00 -12.93 -12.05
CA LEU A 272 28.98 -13.87 -11.52
C LEU A 272 28.95 -15.25 -12.20
N LEU A 273 27.85 -15.63 -12.85
CA LEU A 273 27.75 -16.88 -13.63
C LEU A 273 28.27 -16.74 -15.07
N LEU A 274 28.48 -15.52 -15.56
CA LEU A 274 28.94 -15.25 -16.92
C LEU A 274 30.24 -16.00 -17.29
N PRO A 275 31.30 -16.05 -16.44
CA PRO A 275 32.50 -16.81 -16.75
C PRO A 275 32.22 -18.30 -16.97
N GLY A 276 31.33 -18.91 -16.17
CA GLY A 276 30.96 -20.32 -16.31
C GLY A 276 30.22 -20.61 -17.64
N LEU A 277 29.37 -19.69 -18.08
CA LEU A 277 28.68 -19.78 -19.38
C LEU A 277 29.62 -19.55 -20.57
N LEU A 278 30.57 -18.62 -20.46
CA LEU A 278 31.59 -18.39 -21.48
C LEU A 278 32.51 -19.62 -21.62
N VAL A 279 32.88 -20.27 -20.52
CA VAL A 279 33.61 -21.55 -20.56
C VAL A 279 32.75 -22.65 -21.20
N LEU A 280 31.45 -22.73 -20.89
CA LEU A 280 30.53 -23.69 -21.51
C LEU A 280 30.45 -23.52 -23.05
N LEU A 281 30.31 -22.28 -23.52
CA LEU A 281 30.32 -21.91 -24.94
C LEU A 281 31.66 -22.27 -25.61
N TRP A 282 32.78 -21.88 -24.99
CA TRP A 282 34.12 -22.11 -25.54
C TRP A 282 34.49 -23.59 -25.62
N GLN A 283 34.10 -24.39 -24.62
CA GLN A 283 34.32 -25.84 -24.63
C GLN A 283 33.54 -26.57 -25.73
N GLN A 284 32.37 -26.05 -26.11
CA GLN A 284 31.52 -26.62 -27.18
C GLN A 284 32.01 -26.24 -28.59
N HIS A 285 32.61 -25.06 -28.76
CA HIS A 285 32.97 -24.51 -30.08
C HIS A 285 34.47 -24.21 -30.25
N ARG A 286 35.32 -25.22 -30.02
CA ARG A 286 36.80 -25.12 -30.01
C ARG A 286 37.47 -24.92 -31.41
N SER A 287 36.79 -24.33 -32.40
CA SER A 287 37.27 -24.15 -33.78
C SER A 287 37.30 -22.67 -34.20
N ARG A 288 37.70 -22.37 -35.45
CA ARG A 288 37.67 -21.00 -36.03
C ARG A 288 36.31 -20.28 -35.94
N ARG A 289 35.23 -20.97 -35.57
CA ARG A 289 33.88 -20.39 -35.36
C ARG A 289 33.60 -19.94 -33.92
N ALA A 290 34.51 -20.16 -32.96
CA ALA A 290 34.35 -19.79 -31.55
C ALA A 290 33.92 -18.32 -31.35
N LEU A 291 34.62 -17.41 -32.02
CA LEU A 291 34.37 -15.96 -31.98
C LEU A 291 32.96 -15.62 -32.49
N TYR A 292 32.51 -16.25 -33.57
CA TYR A 292 31.17 -16.06 -34.11
C TYR A 292 30.09 -16.57 -33.16
N THR A 293 30.29 -17.73 -32.52
CA THR A 293 29.33 -18.26 -31.53
C THR A 293 29.28 -17.44 -30.24
N LEU A 294 30.43 -16.87 -29.81
CA LEU A 294 30.48 -15.95 -28.68
C LEU A 294 29.78 -14.63 -29.02
N ALA A 295 30.08 -14.01 -30.16
CA ALA A 295 29.43 -12.79 -30.61
C ALA A 295 27.90 -12.97 -30.78
N ALA A 296 27.45 -14.09 -31.35
CA ALA A 296 26.03 -14.40 -31.52
C ALA A 296 25.27 -14.59 -30.19
N TRP A 297 25.96 -15.03 -29.13
CA TRP A 297 25.38 -15.15 -27.80
C TRP A 297 25.43 -13.81 -27.03
N PHE A 298 26.54 -13.07 -27.16
CA PHE A 298 26.79 -11.83 -26.42
C PHE A 298 26.02 -10.62 -26.98
N LEU A 299 25.80 -10.54 -28.30
CA LEU A 299 25.07 -9.43 -28.93
C LEU A 299 23.64 -9.25 -28.38
N PRO A 300 22.76 -10.27 -28.31
CA PRO A 300 21.43 -10.11 -27.73
C PRO A 300 21.45 -9.89 -26.20
N LEU A 301 22.46 -10.39 -25.48
CA LEU A 301 22.68 -10.08 -24.07
C LEU A 301 22.92 -8.58 -23.91
N VAL A 302 23.90 -8.01 -24.62
CA VAL A 302 24.23 -6.57 -24.56
C VAL A 302 23.04 -5.73 -25.01
N LEU A 303 22.33 -6.13 -26.06
CA LEU A 303 21.14 -5.42 -26.53
C LEU A 303 20.07 -5.31 -25.43
N VAL A 304 19.72 -6.42 -24.78
CA VAL A 304 18.76 -6.41 -23.67
C VAL A 304 19.27 -5.55 -22.52
N VAL A 305 20.50 -5.79 -22.05
CA VAL A 305 21.07 -5.08 -20.90
C VAL A 305 21.19 -3.56 -21.16
N SER A 306 21.44 -3.15 -22.41
CA SER A 306 21.51 -1.74 -22.80
C SER A 306 20.19 -0.97 -22.70
N LEU A 307 19.04 -1.67 -22.56
CA LEU A 307 17.75 -1.02 -22.32
C LEU A 307 17.72 -0.28 -20.97
N TYR A 308 18.46 -0.74 -19.96
CA TYR A 308 18.49 -0.10 -18.65
C TYR A 308 19.18 1.28 -18.65
N PRO A 309 20.44 1.43 -19.13
CA PRO A 309 21.04 2.74 -19.29
C PRO A 309 20.32 3.62 -20.31
N LEU A 310 19.71 3.05 -21.36
CA LEU A 310 18.86 3.81 -22.27
C LEU A 310 17.64 4.42 -21.54
N LEU A 311 16.99 3.65 -20.65
CA LEU A 311 15.80 4.09 -19.92
C LEU A 311 16.11 5.24 -18.95
N ALA A 312 17.22 5.17 -18.22
CA ALA A 312 17.63 6.26 -17.33
C ALA A 312 18.08 7.52 -18.09
N LEU A 313 18.82 7.36 -19.20
CA LEU A 313 19.16 8.48 -20.10
C LEU A 313 17.90 9.16 -20.66
N LEU A 314 16.83 8.41 -20.93
CA LEU A 314 15.54 8.95 -21.37
C LEU A 314 14.73 9.61 -20.23
N HIS A 315 14.93 9.19 -18.97
CA HIS A 315 14.29 9.82 -17.81
C HIS A 315 14.93 11.17 -17.44
N GLY A 316 16.16 11.43 -17.93
CA GLY A 316 16.93 12.64 -17.63
C GLY A 316 17.89 12.49 -16.45
N ASP A 317 17.88 11.34 -15.78
CA ASP A 317 18.71 11.05 -14.62
C ASP A 317 20.13 10.65 -15.02
N GLY A 318 21.11 11.51 -14.70
CA GLY A 318 22.53 11.17 -14.78
C GLY A 318 23.01 10.17 -13.71
N THR A 319 22.12 9.74 -12.80
CA THR A 319 22.40 8.92 -11.61
C THR A 319 22.58 7.42 -11.91
N LEU A 320 22.69 7.02 -13.18
CA LEU A 320 23.01 5.65 -13.63
C LEU A 320 24.20 4.98 -12.92
N LEU A 321 25.10 5.80 -12.35
CA LEU A 321 26.30 5.37 -11.64
C LEU A 321 26.17 5.52 -10.12
N GLN A 322 24.96 5.65 -9.55
CA GLN A 322 24.70 5.75 -8.11
C GLN A 322 23.87 4.60 -7.53
N GLY A 323 22.92 4.02 -8.28
CA GLY A 323 22.14 2.84 -7.85
C GLY A 323 22.98 1.57 -7.64
N GLU A 324 22.36 0.46 -7.20
CA GLU A 324 23.06 -0.76 -6.75
C GLU A 324 23.98 -1.40 -7.81
N PHE A 325 23.85 -1.02 -9.08
CA PHE A 325 24.82 -1.33 -10.14
C PHE A 325 26.28 -0.95 -9.78
N ARG A 326 26.47 -0.01 -8.83
CA ARG A 326 27.78 0.30 -8.25
C ARG A 326 28.41 -0.86 -7.46
N THR A 327 27.64 -1.79 -6.89
CA THR A 327 28.19 -2.86 -6.02
C THR A 327 28.87 -3.98 -6.79
N VAL A 328 28.56 -4.13 -8.08
CA VAL A 328 29.09 -5.20 -8.95
C VAL A 328 30.53 -4.94 -9.41
N LEU A 329 30.98 -3.68 -9.37
CA LEU A 329 32.24 -3.24 -10.03
C LEU A 329 33.47 -3.11 -9.11
N PRO A 330 33.37 -2.67 -7.85
CA PRO A 330 34.43 -2.81 -6.87
C PRO A 330 34.20 -4.07 -6.04
N PHE A 331 34.90 -5.15 -6.40
CA PHE A 331 35.06 -6.32 -5.54
C PHE A 331 35.63 -5.88 -4.17
N GLN A 332 34.77 -5.71 -3.17
CA GLN A 332 35.24 -5.52 -1.79
C GLN A 332 36.03 -6.78 -1.37
N PRO A 333 37.21 -6.62 -0.74
CA PRO A 333 38.12 -7.73 -0.54
C PRO A 333 37.57 -8.78 0.44
N VAL A 334 38.22 -9.94 0.45
CA VAL A 334 37.82 -11.23 1.07
C VAL A 334 37.65 -11.21 2.61
N SER A 335 37.58 -10.05 3.25
CA SER A 335 37.52 -9.87 4.71
C SER A 335 36.35 -10.63 5.36
N SER A 336 35.20 -10.75 4.69
CA SER A 336 34.02 -11.47 5.21
C SER A 336 34.23 -12.97 5.45
N LEU A 337 35.17 -13.64 4.75
CA LEU A 337 35.54 -15.03 5.10
C LEU A 337 36.33 -15.09 6.41
N TRP A 338 37.29 -14.18 6.56
CA TRP A 338 38.27 -14.20 7.64
C TRP A 338 37.75 -13.53 8.93
N ASN A 339 36.70 -12.71 8.83
CA ASN A 339 36.01 -12.11 9.96
C ASN A 339 34.82 -12.99 10.41
N ALA A 340 34.99 -13.73 11.51
CA ALA A 340 33.93 -14.54 12.10
C ALA A 340 32.71 -13.73 12.61
N GLY A 341 32.81 -12.40 12.73
CA GLY A 341 31.69 -11.51 13.03
C GLY A 341 30.95 -10.97 11.80
N ALA A 342 31.35 -11.34 10.58
CA ALA A 342 30.68 -10.86 9.36
C ALA A 342 29.23 -11.38 9.22
N PRO A 343 28.29 -10.61 8.64
CA PRO A 343 26.89 -11.01 8.45
C PRO A 343 26.74 -12.37 7.74
N PHE A 344 27.63 -12.69 6.80
CA PHE A 344 27.74 -14.01 6.17
C PHE A 344 27.72 -15.16 7.19
N TRP A 345 28.62 -15.11 8.18
CA TRP A 345 28.77 -16.19 9.15
C TRP A 345 27.63 -16.21 10.17
N GLN A 346 26.98 -15.06 10.41
CA GLN A 346 25.74 -15.01 11.18
C GLN A 346 24.64 -15.79 10.42
N LEU A 347 24.32 -15.40 9.18
CA LEU A 347 23.33 -16.08 8.33
C LEU A 347 23.58 -17.57 8.17
N VAL A 348 24.85 -17.97 7.95
CA VAL A 348 25.24 -19.39 7.91
C VAL A 348 24.87 -20.10 9.22
N ARG A 349 25.16 -19.52 10.39
CA ARG A 349 24.92 -20.14 11.70
C ARG A 349 23.46 -20.10 12.16
N THR A 350 22.74 -19.02 11.89
CA THR A 350 21.40 -18.77 12.45
C THR A 350 20.29 -19.20 11.51
N ASP A 351 20.50 -19.16 10.19
CA ASP A 351 19.44 -19.42 9.21
C ASP A 351 19.77 -20.57 8.25
N TRP A 352 20.78 -20.40 7.38
CA TRP A 352 20.98 -21.29 6.24
C TRP A 352 21.37 -22.73 6.67
N PHE A 353 22.36 -22.87 7.56
CA PHE A 353 22.81 -24.20 8.02
C PHE A 353 21.81 -24.89 8.96
N PRO A 354 21.14 -24.19 9.90
CA PRO A 354 20.02 -24.74 10.64
C PRO A 354 18.89 -25.26 9.75
N ARG A 355 18.62 -24.65 8.59
CA ARG A 355 17.59 -25.12 7.64
C ARG A 355 18.05 -26.30 6.77
N ASP A 356 19.17 -26.19 6.05
CA ASP A 356 19.59 -27.27 5.14
C ASP A 356 21.12 -27.52 5.07
N PRO A 357 21.68 -28.29 6.03
CA PRO A 357 23.08 -28.68 6.00
C PRO A 357 23.37 -29.77 4.95
N LEU A 358 22.35 -30.48 4.46
CA LEU A 358 22.54 -31.52 3.43
C LEU A 358 22.85 -30.86 2.09
N LEU A 359 22.07 -29.85 1.70
CA LEU A 359 22.29 -29.12 0.46
C LEU A 359 23.53 -28.22 0.53
N LEU A 360 23.79 -27.57 1.67
CA LEU A 360 24.97 -26.70 1.82
C LEU A 360 26.27 -27.50 1.85
N LEU A 361 26.45 -28.44 2.79
CA LEU A 361 27.69 -29.23 2.87
C LEU A 361 27.82 -30.22 1.72
N GLY A 362 26.74 -30.94 1.39
CA GLY A 362 26.74 -31.93 0.31
C GLY A 362 26.90 -31.27 -1.06
N GLY A 363 26.22 -30.15 -1.29
CA GLY A 363 26.37 -29.35 -2.51
C GLY A 363 27.76 -28.73 -2.64
N LEU A 364 28.34 -28.18 -1.57
CA LEU A 364 29.72 -27.67 -1.56
C LEU A 364 30.72 -28.78 -1.87
N ALA A 365 30.65 -29.91 -1.16
CA ALA A 365 31.53 -31.06 -1.38
C ALA A 365 31.39 -31.60 -2.82
N ALA A 366 30.17 -31.73 -3.33
CA ALA A 366 29.93 -32.16 -4.70
C ALA A 366 30.44 -31.16 -5.75
N THR A 367 30.35 -29.86 -5.46
CA THR A 367 30.89 -28.78 -6.31
C THR A 367 32.41 -28.89 -6.41
N LEU A 368 33.11 -29.04 -5.28
CA LEU A 368 34.57 -29.22 -5.24
C LEU A 368 35.01 -30.51 -5.93
N VAL A 369 34.32 -31.63 -5.70
CA VAL A 369 34.62 -32.91 -6.36
C VAL A 369 34.37 -32.84 -7.87
N ASN A 370 33.29 -32.20 -8.32
CA ASN A 370 33.00 -32.05 -9.75
C ASN A 370 33.97 -31.09 -10.45
N LEU A 371 34.43 -30.03 -9.76
CA LEU A 371 35.49 -29.15 -10.24
C LEU A 371 36.80 -29.93 -10.44
N GLY A 372 37.21 -30.75 -9.48
CA GLY A 372 38.38 -31.65 -9.60
C GLY A 372 38.20 -32.72 -10.70
N ARG A 373 37.00 -33.29 -10.84
CA ARG A 373 36.63 -34.18 -11.97
C ARG A 373 36.69 -33.44 -13.31
N GLY A 374 36.62 -32.11 -13.33
CA GLY A 374 36.70 -31.24 -14.51
C GLY A 374 37.93 -31.47 -15.40
N LEU A 375 39.03 -31.96 -14.83
CA LEU A 375 40.23 -32.37 -15.55
C LEU A 375 40.00 -33.54 -16.52
N ARG A 376 38.99 -34.38 -16.26
CA ARG A 376 38.64 -35.58 -17.07
C ARG A 376 37.26 -35.45 -17.71
N ASP A 377 36.27 -34.97 -16.98
CA ASP A 377 34.91 -34.69 -17.45
C ASP A 377 34.65 -33.19 -17.47
N ARG A 378 34.75 -32.59 -18.65
CA ARG A 378 34.53 -31.17 -18.87
C ARG A 378 33.14 -30.69 -18.44
N ARG A 379 32.10 -31.53 -18.50
CA ARG A 379 30.74 -31.15 -18.08
C ARG A 379 30.65 -31.02 -16.57
N ALA A 380 31.26 -31.96 -15.84
CA ALA A 380 31.40 -31.86 -14.39
C ALA A 380 32.21 -30.62 -13.99
N GLY A 381 33.30 -30.32 -14.71
CA GLY A 381 34.12 -29.13 -14.45
C GLY A 381 33.36 -27.82 -14.59
N VAL A 382 32.55 -27.64 -15.63
CA VAL A 382 31.75 -26.41 -15.83
C VAL A 382 30.67 -26.25 -14.77
N PHE A 383 29.98 -27.32 -14.38
CA PHE A 383 28.93 -27.21 -13.36
C PHE A 383 29.51 -27.10 -11.95
N GLY A 384 30.69 -27.66 -11.69
CA GLY A 384 31.51 -27.34 -10.52
C GLY A 384 31.94 -25.87 -10.49
N LEU A 385 32.32 -25.29 -11.63
CA LEU A 385 32.64 -23.86 -11.73
C LEU A 385 31.40 -22.98 -11.49
N LEU A 386 30.25 -23.29 -12.09
CA LEU A 386 29.00 -22.55 -11.85
C LEU A 386 28.56 -22.63 -10.37
N GLY A 387 28.68 -23.81 -9.75
CA GLY A 387 28.46 -23.97 -8.31
C GLY A 387 29.42 -23.11 -7.48
N LEU A 388 30.72 -23.13 -7.78
CA LEU A 388 31.73 -22.33 -7.08
C LEU A 388 31.46 -20.82 -7.24
N LEU A 389 31.11 -20.36 -8.43
CA LEU A 389 30.78 -18.95 -8.68
C LEU A 389 29.51 -18.51 -7.92
N SER A 390 28.49 -19.38 -7.85
CA SER A 390 27.28 -19.11 -7.07
C SER A 390 27.52 -19.10 -5.55
N LEU A 391 28.46 -19.91 -5.06
CA LEU A 391 28.89 -19.90 -3.65
C LEU A 391 29.79 -18.70 -3.34
N ALA A 392 30.61 -18.27 -4.29
CA ALA A 392 31.45 -17.08 -4.16
C ALA A 392 30.59 -15.81 -3.96
N TYR A 393 29.42 -15.71 -4.63
CA TYR A 393 28.48 -14.60 -4.42
C TYR A 393 28.11 -14.41 -2.95
N LEU A 394 27.80 -15.50 -2.24
CA LEU A 394 27.42 -15.50 -0.82
C LEU A 394 28.51 -14.92 0.09
N VAL A 395 29.76 -14.92 -0.38
CA VAL A 395 30.95 -14.47 0.35
C VAL A 395 31.34 -13.04 -0.02
N TYR A 396 31.23 -12.68 -1.31
CA TYR A 396 31.75 -11.43 -1.86
C TYR A 396 30.82 -10.22 -1.69
N ALA A 397 29.55 -10.41 -1.35
CA ALA A 397 28.58 -9.30 -1.34
C ALA A 397 28.87 -8.18 -0.33
N GLY A 398 29.75 -8.39 0.66
CA GLY A 398 30.11 -7.41 1.70
C GLY A 398 28.98 -7.24 2.72
N ASN A 399 27.86 -6.70 2.24
CA ASN A 399 26.54 -6.79 2.87
C ASN A 399 25.84 -8.04 2.29
N VAL A 400 26.02 -9.19 2.92
CA VAL A 400 25.34 -10.42 2.47
C VAL A 400 23.87 -10.34 2.87
N VAL A 401 23.02 -10.12 1.87
CA VAL A 401 21.56 -10.24 2.03
C VAL A 401 21.20 -11.72 2.13
N ASP A 402 20.28 -12.05 3.02
CA ASP A 402 19.86 -13.40 3.39
C ASP A 402 19.32 -14.22 2.19
N VAL A 403 18.66 -13.55 1.24
CA VAL A 403 18.13 -14.10 -0.02
C VAL A 403 19.20 -14.59 -1.01
N ALA A 404 20.46 -14.16 -0.87
CA ALA A 404 21.53 -14.43 -1.83
C ALA A 404 21.75 -15.94 -2.11
N VAL A 405 21.39 -16.79 -1.15
CA VAL A 405 21.50 -18.26 -1.24
C VAL A 405 20.69 -18.86 -2.39
N LEU A 406 19.61 -18.19 -2.84
CA LEU A 406 18.76 -18.62 -3.97
C LEU A 406 19.57 -18.90 -5.25
N LEU A 407 20.58 -18.07 -5.55
CA LEU A 407 21.44 -18.23 -6.72
C LEU A 407 22.19 -19.57 -6.70
N ALA A 408 22.59 -20.06 -5.52
CA ALA A 408 23.38 -21.26 -5.34
C ALA A 408 22.55 -22.55 -5.36
N LEU A 409 21.33 -22.55 -4.81
CA LEU A 409 20.46 -23.73 -4.69
C LEU A 409 20.39 -24.63 -5.95
N PRO A 410 20.09 -24.13 -7.16
CA PRO A 410 19.98 -25.00 -8.35
C PRO A 410 21.32 -25.65 -8.72
N PHE A 411 22.45 -24.95 -8.54
CA PHE A 411 23.78 -25.48 -8.86
C PHE A 411 24.28 -26.47 -7.80
N LEU A 412 23.96 -26.26 -6.52
CA LEU A 412 24.21 -27.22 -5.46
C LEU A 412 23.44 -28.52 -5.70
N CYS A 413 22.14 -28.43 -6.04
CA CYS A 413 21.32 -29.58 -6.41
C CYS A 413 21.89 -30.32 -7.63
N LEU A 414 22.25 -29.60 -8.71
CA LEU A 414 22.83 -30.19 -9.92
C LEU A 414 24.19 -30.87 -9.65
N ASN A 415 25.07 -30.25 -8.86
CA ASN A 415 26.36 -30.83 -8.52
C ASN A 415 26.21 -32.10 -7.69
N LEU A 416 25.35 -32.08 -6.67
CA LEU A 416 25.07 -33.25 -5.82
C LEU A 416 24.43 -34.38 -6.65
N GLY A 417 23.50 -34.06 -7.54
CA GLY A 417 22.94 -35.03 -8.48
C GLY A 417 23.98 -35.65 -9.42
N LEU A 418 24.93 -34.85 -9.93
CA LEU A 418 26.00 -35.32 -10.82
C LEU A 418 27.09 -36.14 -10.09
N LEU A 419 27.27 -35.90 -8.78
CA LEU A 419 28.13 -36.72 -7.92
C LEU A 419 27.52 -38.10 -7.68
N VAL A 420 26.24 -38.16 -7.31
CA VAL A 420 25.56 -39.40 -6.93
C VAL A 420 25.01 -40.18 -8.15
N ALA A 421 24.96 -39.56 -9.34
CA ALA A 421 24.47 -40.18 -10.57
C ALA A 421 25.02 -41.59 -10.88
N PRO A 422 26.33 -41.90 -10.75
CA PRO A 422 26.83 -43.25 -11.01
C PRO A 422 26.23 -44.32 -10.09
N LEU A 423 25.94 -43.97 -8.83
CA LEU A 423 25.32 -44.86 -7.84
C LEU A 423 23.83 -45.09 -8.15
N LEU A 424 23.07 -44.00 -8.33
CA LEU A 424 21.63 -44.07 -8.62
C LEU A 424 21.35 -44.77 -9.96
N ASN A 425 22.22 -44.58 -10.95
CA ASN A 425 22.12 -45.26 -12.24
C ASN A 425 22.34 -46.78 -12.08
N ARG A 426 23.35 -47.21 -11.31
CA ARG A 426 23.59 -48.65 -11.03
C ARG A 426 22.41 -49.29 -10.31
N LEU A 427 21.89 -48.64 -9.26
CA LEU A 427 20.72 -49.13 -8.52
C LEU A 427 19.50 -49.28 -9.44
N SER A 428 19.26 -48.32 -10.34
CA SER A 428 18.13 -48.38 -11.29
C SER A 428 18.20 -49.50 -12.35
N VAL A 429 19.34 -50.20 -12.47
CA VAL A 429 19.61 -51.25 -13.47
C VAL A 429 19.60 -52.66 -12.85
N LEU A 430 19.34 -52.79 -11.54
CA LEU A 430 19.12 -54.07 -10.87
C LEU A 430 17.82 -54.72 -11.40
N ASN A 431 17.98 -55.58 -12.41
CA ASN A 431 16.89 -56.23 -13.13
C ASN A 431 16.06 -57.18 -12.25
N LEU A 432 14.78 -56.84 -12.04
CA LEU A 432 13.76 -57.83 -11.71
C LEU A 432 13.11 -58.36 -13.02
N PRO A 433 12.99 -59.68 -13.22
CA PRO A 433 12.46 -60.23 -14.46
C PRO A 433 10.93 -60.05 -14.58
N HIS A 434 10.48 -59.63 -15.76
CA HIS A 434 9.15 -59.90 -16.31
C HIS A 434 7.88 -59.42 -15.56
N ARG A 435 7.84 -58.15 -15.12
CA ARG A 435 6.66 -57.27 -15.35
C ARG A 435 7.06 -55.79 -15.28
N ARG A 436 6.63 -55.00 -16.28
CA ARG A 436 7.24 -53.69 -16.60
C ARG A 436 6.74 -52.54 -15.71
N MET A 437 7.32 -52.42 -14.52
CA MET A 437 7.47 -51.13 -13.83
C MET A 437 8.95 -50.93 -13.54
N PRO A 438 9.66 -49.97 -14.17
CA PRO A 438 11.06 -49.72 -13.85
C PRO A 438 11.20 -49.32 -12.37
N LEU A 439 12.24 -49.83 -11.71
CA LEU A 439 12.58 -49.55 -10.30
C LEU A 439 12.60 -48.04 -9.97
N LEU A 440 12.85 -47.21 -10.97
CA LEU A 440 12.64 -45.75 -11.00
C LEU A 440 11.35 -45.26 -10.30
N TYR A 441 10.24 -45.98 -10.45
CA TYR A 441 8.95 -45.63 -9.83
C TYR A 441 8.82 -45.98 -8.35
N LEU A 442 9.67 -46.88 -7.84
CA LEU A 442 9.82 -47.13 -6.41
C LEU A 442 10.90 -46.21 -5.82
N LEU A 443 11.96 -45.97 -6.59
CA LEU A 443 13.10 -45.16 -6.17
C LEU A 443 12.73 -43.68 -5.98
N ALA A 444 11.91 -43.09 -6.85
CA ALA A 444 11.50 -41.69 -6.68
C ALA A 444 10.65 -41.46 -5.42
N PRO A 445 9.56 -42.20 -5.15
CA PRO A 445 8.83 -42.12 -3.88
C PRO A 445 9.69 -42.45 -2.66
N LEU A 446 10.62 -43.41 -2.75
CA LEU A 446 11.52 -43.75 -1.65
C LEU A 446 12.55 -42.65 -1.37
N MET A 447 13.06 -41.96 -2.40
CA MET A 447 13.88 -40.75 -2.23
C MET A 447 13.07 -39.60 -1.63
N THR A 448 11.83 -39.39 -2.09
CA THR A 448 10.90 -38.40 -1.50
C THR A 448 10.67 -38.70 -0.01
N LEU A 449 10.33 -39.95 0.34
CA LEU A 449 10.10 -40.36 1.72
C LEU A 449 11.36 -40.24 2.58
N ALA A 450 12.53 -40.61 2.06
CA ALA A 450 13.80 -40.47 2.78
C ALA A 450 14.21 -39.01 3.02
N LEU A 451 13.97 -38.11 2.05
CA LEU A 451 14.20 -36.67 2.22
C LEU A 451 13.21 -36.08 3.23
N ILE A 452 11.92 -36.37 3.09
CA ILE A 452 10.89 -35.90 4.03
C ILE A 452 11.19 -36.42 5.45
N ALA A 453 11.49 -37.70 5.63
CA ALA A 453 11.85 -38.26 6.94
C ALA A 453 13.13 -37.63 7.50
N GLY A 454 14.14 -37.39 6.66
CA GLY A 454 15.41 -36.77 7.04
C GLY A 454 15.29 -35.30 7.47
N TYR A 455 14.38 -34.53 6.88
CA TYR A 455 14.10 -33.15 7.28
C TYR A 455 13.07 -33.06 8.43
N ALA A 456 12.01 -33.86 8.40
CA ALA A 456 10.98 -33.92 9.45
C ALA A 456 11.53 -34.45 10.78
N GLY A 457 12.33 -35.53 10.76
CA GLY A 457 12.98 -36.08 11.94
C GLY A 457 14.03 -35.17 12.59
N ARG A 458 14.33 -34.03 11.96
CA ARG A 458 15.18 -32.94 12.48
C ARG A 458 14.37 -31.67 12.80
N GLY A 459 13.03 -31.74 12.83
CA GLY A 459 12.12 -30.62 13.10
C GLY A 459 11.98 -29.58 11.97
N LYS A 460 12.71 -29.72 10.86
CA LYS A 460 12.95 -28.62 9.91
C LYS A 460 11.80 -28.29 8.97
N LEU A 461 10.86 -29.22 8.83
CA LEU A 461 9.63 -29.02 8.06
C LEU A 461 8.46 -28.51 8.92
N GLN A 462 8.54 -28.63 10.25
CA GLN A 462 7.40 -28.32 11.12
C GLN A 462 7.06 -26.82 11.08
N SER A 463 8.06 -25.94 11.08
CA SER A 463 7.85 -24.49 10.98
C SER A 463 7.16 -24.08 9.65
N LEU A 464 7.56 -24.68 8.52
CA LEU A 464 7.05 -24.35 7.19
C LEU A 464 5.56 -24.65 6.97
N TYR A 465 5.00 -25.59 7.73
CA TYR A 465 3.65 -26.14 7.52
C TYR A 465 2.72 -26.05 8.72
N ALA A 466 3.25 -25.88 9.95
CA ALA A 466 2.44 -25.80 11.17
C ALA A 466 2.36 -24.38 11.76
N ILE A 467 3.28 -23.47 11.40
CA ILE A 467 3.16 -22.06 11.79
C ILE A 467 2.13 -21.41 10.88
N ASN A 468 1.07 -20.90 11.47
CA ASN A 468 0.03 -20.12 10.81
C ASN A 468 -0.14 -18.84 11.65
N PRO A 469 0.63 -17.76 11.35
CA PRO A 469 0.38 -16.48 11.99
C PRO A 469 -1.00 -16.01 11.52
N GLU A 470 -1.84 -15.59 12.46
CA GLU A 470 -3.07 -14.90 12.12
C GLU A 470 -2.68 -13.63 11.33
N PRO A 471 -3.28 -13.36 10.16
CA PRO A 471 -2.73 -12.36 9.24
C PRO A 471 -3.04 -10.95 9.73
N THR A 472 -2.23 -10.45 10.66
CA THR A 472 -2.29 -9.13 11.30
C THR A 472 -2.38 -8.00 10.27
N GLU A 473 -1.54 -8.02 9.24
CA GLU A 473 -1.53 -7.02 8.16
C GLU A 473 -2.84 -7.00 7.37
N ARG A 474 -3.43 -8.18 7.09
CA ARG A 474 -4.71 -8.30 6.40
C ARG A 474 -5.85 -7.80 7.29
N ALA A 475 -5.85 -8.14 8.57
CA ALA A 475 -6.82 -7.66 9.54
C ALA A 475 -6.76 -6.14 9.73
N ALA A 476 -5.56 -5.57 9.82
CA ALA A 476 -5.32 -4.13 9.92
C ALA A 476 -5.77 -3.40 8.66
N THR A 477 -5.39 -3.90 7.48
CA THR A 477 -5.77 -3.30 6.19
C THR A 477 -7.28 -3.33 5.97
N LEU A 478 -7.94 -4.45 6.29
CA LEU A 478 -9.41 -4.56 6.27
C LEU A 478 -10.06 -3.57 7.22
N TRP A 479 -9.54 -3.42 8.44
CA TRP A 479 -10.09 -2.51 9.44
C TRP A 479 -9.94 -1.05 9.00
N ILE A 480 -8.74 -0.63 8.56
CA ILE A 480 -8.46 0.70 8.03
C ILE A 480 -9.43 1.04 6.90
N LYS A 481 -9.59 0.12 5.92
CA LYS A 481 -10.50 0.28 4.78
C LYS A 481 -11.98 0.41 5.11
N GLN A 482 -12.38 0.05 6.33
CA GLN A 482 -13.75 0.09 6.81
C GLN A 482 -14.02 1.25 7.78
N HIS A 483 -12.99 1.80 8.43
CA HIS A 483 -13.15 2.75 9.54
C HIS A 483 -12.46 4.11 9.33
N LEU A 484 -11.49 4.23 8.42
CA LEU A 484 -10.79 5.50 8.17
C LEU A 484 -11.31 6.20 6.89
N PRO A 485 -11.37 7.55 6.87
CA PRO A 485 -11.64 8.33 5.67
C PRO A 485 -10.61 8.07 4.55
N ALA A 486 -11.06 7.95 3.30
CA ALA A 486 -10.21 7.56 2.16
C ALA A 486 -9.14 8.61 1.78
N ASP A 487 -9.29 9.84 2.26
CA ASP A 487 -8.39 10.98 2.13
C ASP A 487 -7.33 11.06 3.26
N SER A 488 -7.42 10.22 4.29
CA SER A 488 -6.44 10.20 5.39
C SER A 488 -5.01 9.96 4.90
N VAL A 489 -4.07 10.74 5.44
CA VAL A 489 -2.62 10.60 5.21
C VAL A 489 -2.08 9.51 6.14
N ILE A 490 -1.79 8.34 5.56
CA ILE A 490 -1.35 7.15 6.32
C ILE A 490 0.09 6.81 5.94
N ILE A 491 0.99 6.78 6.92
CA ILE A 491 2.31 6.15 6.75
C ILE A 491 2.18 4.67 7.10
N ALA A 492 2.49 3.78 6.15
CA ALA A 492 2.35 2.34 6.30
C ALA A 492 3.58 1.58 5.78
N SER A 493 3.72 0.30 6.16
CA SER A 493 4.74 -0.60 5.65
C SER A 493 4.62 -0.83 4.14
N ASP A 494 5.73 -1.13 3.47
CA ASP A 494 5.74 -1.50 2.04
C ASP A 494 4.83 -2.72 1.74
N SER A 495 4.65 -3.64 2.71
CA SER A 495 3.76 -4.79 2.60
C SER A 495 2.28 -4.39 2.52
N THR A 496 1.85 -3.43 3.33
CA THR A 496 0.44 -2.98 3.39
C THR A 496 0.13 -1.85 2.41
N TRP A 497 1.13 -1.11 1.93
CA TRP A 497 0.96 0.06 1.06
C TRP A 497 0.16 -0.22 -0.20
N THR A 498 0.48 -1.31 -0.92
CA THR A 498 -0.24 -1.68 -2.16
C THR A 498 -1.69 -2.02 -1.85
N ASP A 499 -1.92 -2.74 -0.75
CA ASP A 499 -3.26 -3.19 -0.37
C ASP A 499 -4.15 -2.04 0.10
N LEU A 500 -3.59 -0.97 0.67
CA LEU A 500 -4.32 0.26 1.01
C LEU A 500 -4.58 1.15 -0.23
N ARG A 501 -3.61 1.25 -1.14
CA ARG A 501 -3.71 2.06 -2.37
C ARG A 501 -4.60 1.46 -3.46
N ALA A 502 -4.72 0.14 -3.52
CA ALA A 502 -5.56 -0.53 -4.52
C ALA A 502 -7.02 -0.64 -4.06
N PRO A 503 -8.02 -0.48 -4.94
CA PRO A 503 -9.41 -0.82 -4.61
C PRO A 503 -9.55 -2.34 -4.50
N GLY A 504 -10.25 -2.82 -3.46
CA GLY A 504 -10.34 -4.25 -3.15
C GLY A 504 -10.25 -4.54 -1.66
N LEU A 505 -10.16 -5.81 -1.28
CA LEU A 505 -10.21 -6.26 0.12
C LEU A 505 -11.39 -5.62 0.90
N GLY A 506 -12.58 -5.60 0.30
CA GLY A 506 -13.80 -5.13 0.98
C GLY A 506 -13.90 -3.62 1.23
N GLY A 507 -13.03 -2.78 0.65
CA GLY A 507 -13.15 -1.32 0.79
C GLY A 507 -12.52 -0.52 -0.36
N GLY A 508 -12.54 0.81 -0.20
CA GLY A 508 -12.05 1.78 -1.18
C GLY A 508 -10.52 1.83 -1.28
N ALA A 509 -10.03 2.68 -2.18
CA ALA A 509 -8.62 2.98 -2.34
C ALA A 509 -8.24 4.25 -1.56
N PHE A 510 -7.10 4.25 -0.88
CA PHE A 510 -6.55 5.42 -0.20
C PHE A 510 -5.52 6.08 -1.13
N SER A 511 -5.72 7.35 -1.49
CA SER A 511 -4.77 8.08 -2.34
C SER A 511 -3.50 8.47 -1.58
N ASN A 512 -3.65 8.77 -0.28
CA ASN A 512 -2.65 9.49 0.51
C ASN A 512 -1.79 8.55 1.38
N VAL A 513 -1.66 7.27 0.98
CA VAL A 513 -0.77 6.32 1.65
C VAL A 513 0.69 6.58 1.26
N ARG A 514 1.55 6.79 2.24
CA ARG A 514 3.01 6.94 2.10
C ARG A 514 3.71 5.65 2.58
N ARG A 515 4.87 5.34 2.01
CA ARG A 515 5.70 4.18 2.40
C ARG A 515 6.64 4.55 3.53
N ASN A 516 6.69 3.74 4.58
CA ASN A 516 7.72 3.83 5.61
C ASN A 516 9.02 3.19 5.11
N MET A 517 9.78 3.92 4.28
CA MET A 517 11.05 3.42 3.76
C MET A 517 12.15 3.40 4.83
N GLN A 518 12.81 2.27 4.99
CA GLN A 518 14.07 2.18 5.73
C GLN A 518 15.15 3.05 5.05
N ALA A 519 16.01 3.66 5.84
CA ALA A 519 16.85 4.79 5.42
C ALA A 519 17.90 4.44 4.33
N THR A 520 17.54 4.66 3.06
CA THR A 520 18.50 5.05 2.04
C THR A 520 18.71 6.57 2.10
N ALA A 521 19.91 7.06 1.75
CA ALA A 521 20.21 8.49 1.78
C ALA A 521 19.26 9.31 0.88
N ASP A 522 18.77 8.73 -0.21
CA ASP A 522 17.87 9.37 -1.15
C ASP A 522 16.45 9.58 -0.59
N ALA A 523 16.00 8.73 0.35
CA ALA A 523 14.72 8.89 1.04
C ALA A 523 14.69 10.15 1.92
N MET A 524 15.84 10.69 2.35
CA MET A 524 15.89 11.98 3.05
C MET A 524 15.57 13.16 2.11
N THR A 525 15.89 13.06 0.83
CA THR A 525 15.53 14.07 -0.18
C THR A 525 14.03 14.08 -0.48
N ASP A 526 13.41 12.90 -0.61
CA ASP A 526 11.95 12.79 -0.75
C ASP A 526 11.23 13.28 0.53
N ASN A 527 11.80 13.01 1.72
CA ASN A 527 11.27 13.51 2.98
C ASN A 527 11.37 15.03 3.14
N ALA A 528 12.25 15.73 2.42
CA ALA A 528 12.37 17.19 2.52
C ALA A 528 11.10 17.94 2.03
N ALA A 529 10.32 17.32 1.13
CA ALA A 529 9.00 17.82 0.72
C ALA A 529 7.87 17.45 1.70
N LEU A 530 8.13 16.51 2.62
CA LEU A 530 7.17 15.99 3.60
C LEU A 530 7.33 16.62 5.00
N VAL A 531 8.40 17.38 5.26
CA VAL A 531 8.55 18.18 6.50
C VAL A 531 7.54 19.33 6.49
N GLY A 532 6.33 19.04 6.98
CA GLY A 532 5.21 19.99 7.05
C GLY A 532 3.88 19.45 6.53
N GLU A 533 3.81 18.26 5.91
CA GLU A 533 2.52 17.61 5.65
C GLU A 533 1.96 17.01 6.95
N ALA A 534 0.68 17.28 7.23
CA ALA A 534 -0.04 16.66 8.34
C ALA A 534 -0.25 15.16 8.06
N VAL A 535 0.46 14.31 8.82
CA VAL A 535 0.24 12.86 8.84
C VAL A 535 -0.92 12.56 9.80
N ASP A 536 -1.95 11.84 9.38
CA ASP A 536 -3.07 11.50 10.25
C ASP A 536 -2.81 10.21 11.05
N TYR A 537 -2.22 9.20 10.41
CA TYR A 537 -2.02 7.88 11.00
C TYR A 537 -0.67 7.24 10.66
N LEU A 538 -0.15 6.46 11.60
CA LEU A 538 1.05 5.60 11.44
C LEU A 538 0.65 4.14 11.66
N LEU A 539 0.96 3.26 10.71
CA LEU A 539 0.80 1.81 10.85
C LEU A 539 2.19 1.14 10.97
N LEU A 540 2.57 0.74 12.19
CA LEU A 540 3.93 0.34 12.56
C LEU A 540 3.95 -0.98 13.33
N PRO A 541 4.98 -1.83 13.17
CA PRO A 541 5.13 -3.06 13.96
C PRO A 541 5.53 -2.78 15.42
N ASP A 542 5.05 -3.63 16.33
CA ASP A 542 5.17 -3.51 17.80
C ASP A 542 6.59 -3.73 18.32
N GLN A 543 7.43 -4.42 17.56
CA GLN A 543 8.86 -4.57 17.84
C GLN A 543 9.63 -3.50 17.05
N PRO A 544 9.99 -2.36 17.67
CA PRO A 544 10.89 -1.41 17.07
C PRO A 544 12.28 -2.02 17.00
N THR A 545 12.64 -2.58 15.84
CA THR A 545 14.05 -2.82 15.53
C THR A 545 14.79 -1.48 15.55
N ALA A 546 16.09 -1.50 15.83
CA ALA A 546 16.94 -0.30 15.85
C ALA A 546 17.09 0.38 14.47
N ASP A 547 16.41 -0.13 13.44
CA ASP A 547 16.29 0.48 12.11
C ASP A 547 14.90 1.12 11.88
N ASN A 548 13.83 0.61 12.52
CA ASN A 548 12.44 0.98 12.23
C ASN A 548 11.95 2.26 12.94
N THR A 549 12.53 2.66 14.08
CA THR A 549 12.10 3.86 14.85
C THR A 549 13.14 4.96 14.95
N THR A 550 14.38 4.68 14.54
CA THR A 550 15.55 5.49 14.88
C THR A 550 16.21 6.15 13.67
N SER A 551 15.69 5.93 12.45
CA SER A 551 16.34 6.33 11.19
C SER A 551 15.52 7.27 10.28
N THR A 552 14.19 7.37 10.43
CA THR A 552 13.33 8.15 9.53
C THR A 552 12.90 9.51 10.14
N PRO A 553 13.25 10.65 9.51
CA PRO A 553 12.93 11.99 10.03
C PRO A 553 11.45 12.31 10.24
N LEU A 554 10.53 11.55 9.63
CA LEU A 554 9.08 11.77 9.73
C LEU A 554 8.40 10.96 10.85
N VAL A 555 8.85 9.73 11.10
CA VAL A 555 8.16 8.82 12.03
C VAL A 555 8.40 9.24 13.49
N HIS A 556 9.63 9.62 13.83
CA HIS A 556 9.96 9.98 15.22
C HIS A 556 9.24 11.25 15.72
N PRO A 557 9.11 12.35 14.97
CA PRO A 557 8.32 13.50 15.40
C PRO A 557 6.82 13.19 15.45
N ALA A 558 6.29 12.46 14.45
CA ALA A 558 4.87 12.11 14.40
C ALA A 558 4.45 11.19 15.57
N LEU A 559 5.31 10.22 15.95
CA LEU A 559 5.03 9.30 17.06
C LEU A 559 5.09 9.99 18.44
N ALA A 560 5.86 11.08 18.58
CA ALA A 560 6.01 11.80 19.85
C ALA A 560 4.72 12.50 20.32
N GLY A 561 3.78 12.75 19.40
CA GLY A 561 2.44 13.27 19.68
C GLY A 561 1.34 12.35 19.15
N ALA A 562 1.50 11.03 19.24
CA ALA A 562 0.51 10.08 18.74
C ALA A 562 -0.06 9.18 19.85
N HIS A 563 -1.33 8.81 19.71
CA HIS A 563 -1.99 7.83 20.58
C HIS A 563 -2.42 6.57 19.80
N ILE A 564 -2.51 5.45 20.50
CA ILE A 564 -2.90 4.16 19.92
C ILE A 564 -4.40 4.17 19.60
N VAL A 565 -4.75 3.89 18.35
CA VAL A 565 -6.13 3.63 17.91
C VAL A 565 -6.46 2.15 18.06
N ARG A 566 -5.55 1.27 17.60
CA ARG A 566 -5.76 -0.17 17.60
C ARG A 566 -4.44 -0.93 17.45
N GLN A 567 -4.39 -2.12 18.05
CA GLN A 567 -3.26 -3.05 17.97
C GLN A 567 -3.76 -4.44 17.54
N TRP A 568 -2.98 -5.11 16.69
CA TRP A 568 -3.18 -6.50 16.27
C TRP A 568 -1.90 -7.27 16.59
N ALA A 569 -1.96 -8.26 17.48
CA ALA A 569 -0.77 -9.02 17.89
C ALA A 569 -1.02 -10.52 17.80
N THR A 570 -0.06 -11.27 17.25
CA THR A 570 -0.16 -12.72 17.13
C THR A 570 1.24 -13.34 17.19
N GLY A 571 1.46 -14.30 18.09
CA GLY A 571 2.71 -15.08 18.13
C GLY A 571 3.97 -14.36 18.61
N GLY A 572 3.86 -13.09 19.04
CA GLY A 572 4.99 -12.29 19.57
C GLY A 572 5.39 -11.13 18.65
N GLU A 573 4.91 -11.13 17.42
CA GLU A 573 4.92 -9.98 16.51
C GLU A 573 3.52 -9.34 16.51
N GLY A 574 3.48 -8.04 16.22
CA GLY A 574 2.25 -7.28 16.25
C GLY A 574 2.38 -5.98 15.47
N LEU A 575 1.25 -5.34 15.22
CA LEU A 575 1.09 -4.18 14.38
C LEU A 575 0.15 -3.20 15.09
N THR A 576 0.60 -1.96 15.27
CA THR A 576 -0.16 -0.91 15.93
C THR A 576 -0.47 0.22 14.95
N LEU A 577 -1.74 0.62 14.92
CA LEU A 577 -2.22 1.85 14.29
C LEU A 577 -2.23 2.97 15.34
N TRP A 578 -1.42 3.99 15.08
CA TRP A 578 -1.37 5.22 15.84
C TRP A 578 -2.11 6.31 15.08
N LYS A 579 -2.84 7.17 15.79
CA LYS A 579 -3.32 8.45 15.29
C LYS A 579 -2.36 9.53 15.77
N VAL A 580 -1.87 10.34 14.85
CA VAL A 580 -1.02 11.48 15.18
C VAL A 580 -1.93 12.61 15.59
N ASP A 581 -1.76 13.12 16.81
CA ASP A 581 -2.43 14.34 17.25
C ASP A 581 -1.75 15.51 16.57
N GLN A 582 -2.35 15.94 15.47
CA GLN A 582 -2.02 17.21 14.85
C GLN A 582 -2.19 18.30 15.91
N ALA A 583 -1.09 18.99 16.22
CA ALA A 583 -1.15 20.20 17.03
C ALA A 583 -2.06 21.18 16.29
N GLY A 584 -3.28 21.35 16.79
CA GLY A 584 -4.16 22.41 16.32
C GLY A 584 -3.39 23.74 16.38
N PRO A 585 -3.60 24.66 15.42
CA PRO A 585 -3.03 26.00 15.51
C PRO A 585 -3.27 26.55 16.92
N THR A 586 -2.26 27.18 17.51
CA THR A 586 -2.33 27.63 18.91
C THR A 586 -3.52 28.57 19.12
N ASP A 587 -4.02 28.64 20.36
CA ASP A 587 -5.24 29.40 20.71
C ASP A 587 -5.20 30.86 20.16
N GLU A 588 -4.00 31.47 20.13
CA GLU A 588 -3.75 32.83 19.60
C GLU A 588 -3.99 33.00 18.07
N PRO A 589 -3.30 32.28 17.14
CA PRO A 589 -3.61 32.31 15.71
C PRO A 589 -5.08 32.06 15.37
N TRP A 590 -5.74 31.09 16.01
CA TRP A 590 -7.17 30.83 15.77
C TRP A 590 -8.04 31.99 16.22
N LEU A 591 -7.77 32.56 17.40
CA LEU A 591 -8.47 33.74 17.89
C LEU A 591 -8.28 34.93 16.93
N ALA A 592 -7.06 35.20 16.49
CA ALA A 592 -6.77 36.28 15.54
C ALA A 592 -7.48 36.08 14.19
N VAL A 593 -7.45 34.88 13.61
CA VAL A 593 -8.12 34.56 12.33
C VAL A 593 -9.65 34.65 12.48
N SER A 594 -10.22 34.10 13.55
CA SER A 594 -11.67 34.11 13.77
C SER A 594 -12.21 35.50 14.10
N THR A 595 -11.53 36.29 14.93
CA THR A 595 -11.89 37.70 15.20
C THR A 595 -11.79 38.54 13.91
N THR A 596 -10.75 38.33 13.09
CA THR A 596 -10.61 39.01 11.80
C THR A 596 -11.74 38.64 10.83
N TYR A 597 -12.09 37.35 10.76
CA TYR A 597 -13.20 36.86 9.94
C TYR A 597 -14.54 37.49 10.38
N LEU A 598 -14.83 37.48 11.68
CA LEU A 598 -16.06 38.07 12.22
C LEU A 598 -16.18 39.55 11.87
N ARG A 599 -15.10 40.34 12.07
CA ARG A 599 -15.08 41.75 11.71
C ARG A 599 -15.31 41.99 10.21
N GLN A 600 -14.66 41.20 9.36
CA GLN A 600 -14.76 41.40 7.90
C GLN A 600 -16.13 41.03 7.31
N HIS A 601 -16.90 40.17 7.96
CA HIS A 601 -18.15 39.62 7.38
C HIS A 601 -19.42 40.15 8.05
N PHE A 602 -19.37 40.57 9.32
CA PHE A 602 -20.56 40.92 10.09
C PHE A 602 -20.52 42.33 10.70
N ASP A 603 -19.36 42.95 10.91
CA ASP A 603 -19.24 44.26 11.54
C ASP A 603 -19.65 45.41 10.60
N HIS A 604 -20.56 46.24 11.09
CA HIS A 604 -21.06 47.43 10.42
C HIS A 604 -21.10 48.59 11.44
N ASP A 605 -19.95 49.24 11.64
CA ASP A 605 -19.75 50.35 12.60
C ASP A 605 -20.21 49.98 14.04
N GLY A 606 -19.81 48.80 14.52
CA GLY A 606 -20.19 48.26 15.83
C GLY A 606 -21.51 47.49 15.86
N ALA A 607 -22.22 47.38 14.73
CA ALA A 607 -23.35 46.47 14.56
C ALA A 607 -22.89 45.13 13.97
N TYR A 608 -22.93 44.04 14.73
CA TYR A 608 -22.68 42.71 14.19
C TYR A 608 -23.98 42.13 13.60
N VAL A 609 -24.07 42.08 12.26
CA VAL A 609 -25.30 41.79 11.51
C VAL A 609 -25.09 40.69 10.47
N GLU A 610 -26.05 39.77 10.35
CA GLU A 610 -26.14 38.93 9.15
C GLU A 610 -26.62 39.73 7.92
N PRO A 611 -26.21 39.39 6.68
CA PRO A 611 -26.46 40.19 5.47
C PRO A 611 -27.93 40.51 5.09
N SER A 612 -28.92 40.04 5.85
CA SER A 612 -30.34 40.43 5.70
C SER A 612 -31.15 40.38 7.00
N GLY A 613 -30.50 40.22 8.16
CA GLY A 613 -31.15 40.00 9.47
C GLY A 613 -31.25 41.24 10.36
N PRO A 614 -31.98 41.17 11.48
CA PRO A 614 -31.82 42.10 12.60
C PRO A 614 -30.44 41.89 13.27
N VAL A 615 -29.99 42.87 14.05
CA VAL A 615 -28.88 42.67 14.99
C VAL A 615 -29.38 41.83 16.16
N MET A 616 -28.67 40.76 16.49
CA MET A 616 -28.98 39.88 17.61
C MET A 616 -28.14 40.26 18.84
N ALA A 617 -28.71 40.21 20.04
CA ALA A 617 -27.95 40.45 21.28
C ALA A 617 -26.79 39.44 21.42
N GLU A 618 -27.04 38.18 21.05
CA GLU A 618 -26.04 37.10 21.04
C GLU A 618 -24.82 37.45 20.16
N ALA A 619 -25.06 38.01 18.96
CA ALA A 619 -23.99 38.43 18.05
C ALA A 619 -23.13 39.55 18.65
N GLN A 620 -23.74 40.48 19.38
CA GLN A 620 -23.01 41.55 20.07
C GLN A 620 -22.24 41.04 21.29
N ALA A 621 -22.82 40.16 22.10
CA ALA A 621 -22.15 39.52 23.22
C ALA A 621 -20.92 38.72 22.77
N ASN A 622 -21.07 37.94 21.68
CA ASN A 622 -19.99 37.23 21.01
C ASN A 622 -18.89 38.18 20.51
N ALA A 623 -19.24 39.32 19.91
CA ALA A 623 -18.27 40.32 19.46
C ALA A 623 -17.51 40.96 20.63
N LEU A 624 -18.17 41.28 21.75
CA LEU A 624 -17.54 41.79 22.98
C LEU A 624 -16.57 40.77 23.58
N LEU A 625 -16.97 39.51 23.72
CA LEU A 625 -16.09 38.42 24.19
C LEU A 625 -14.87 38.24 23.28
N ARG A 626 -15.06 38.26 21.96
CA ARG A 626 -13.96 38.17 20.98
C ARG A 626 -12.99 39.36 21.08
N ALA A 627 -13.52 40.57 21.21
CA ALA A 627 -12.71 41.78 21.32
C ALA A 627 -11.87 41.77 22.62
N VAL A 628 -12.47 41.46 23.77
CA VAL A 628 -11.72 41.39 25.04
C VAL A 628 -10.73 40.23 25.08
N TRP A 629 -11.02 39.07 24.50
CA TRP A 629 -10.03 37.98 24.40
C TRP A 629 -8.85 38.37 23.50
N SER A 630 -9.12 39.06 22.38
CA SER A 630 -8.11 39.46 21.37
C SER A 630 -7.30 40.71 21.75
N ASP A 631 -7.52 41.28 22.95
CA ASP A 631 -6.95 42.55 23.41
C ASP A 631 -7.33 43.77 22.54
N ASP A 632 -8.45 43.69 21.82
CA ASP A 632 -8.94 44.75 20.95
C ASP A 632 -9.88 45.70 21.69
N ARG A 633 -9.27 46.62 22.44
CA ARG A 633 -10.00 47.65 23.20
C ARG A 633 -10.86 48.55 22.30
N ALA A 634 -10.39 48.91 21.11
CA ALA A 634 -11.10 49.82 20.22
C ALA A 634 -12.38 49.17 19.66
N GLY A 635 -12.28 47.92 19.19
CA GLY A 635 -13.46 47.14 18.78
C GLY A 635 -14.44 46.89 19.92
N PHE A 636 -13.94 46.67 21.15
CA PHE A 636 -14.80 46.53 22.33
C PHE A 636 -15.59 47.81 22.63
N GLU A 637 -14.92 48.97 22.63
CA GLU A 637 -15.56 50.27 22.85
C GLU A 637 -16.61 50.61 21.78
N GLU A 638 -16.32 50.29 20.51
CA GLU A 638 -17.23 50.50 19.37
C GLU A 638 -18.50 49.63 19.50
N VAL A 639 -18.34 48.33 19.68
CA VAL A 639 -19.45 47.36 19.86
C VAL A 639 -20.27 47.69 21.10
N TRP A 640 -19.63 48.04 22.22
CA TRP A 640 -20.33 48.38 23.45
C TRP A 640 -21.11 49.69 23.32
N SER A 641 -20.48 50.75 22.80
CA SER A 641 -21.13 52.05 22.56
C SER A 641 -22.35 51.92 21.64
N TRP A 642 -22.23 51.11 20.59
CA TRP A 642 -23.35 50.78 19.71
C TRP A 642 -24.47 50.06 20.48
N SER A 643 -24.13 49.03 21.25
CA SER A 643 -25.09 48.22 22.01
C SER A 643 -25.82 49.04 23.09
N GLN A 644 -25.12 49.92 23.81
CA GLN A 644 -25.69 50.87 24.76
C GLN A 644 -26.70 51.82 24.12
N LYS A 645 -26.40 52.30 22.91
CA LYS A 645 -27.22 53.28 22.19
C LYS A 645 -28.46 52.66 21.52
N HIS A 646 -28.38 51.39 21.13
CA HIS A 646 -29.37 50.75 20.26
C HIS A 646 -30.16 49.61 20.92
N MET A 647 -29.55 48.80 21.79
CA MET A 647 -30.16 47.58 22.35
C MET A 647 -30.42 47.66 23.86
N LEU A 648 -29.55 48.36 24.61
CA LEU A 648 -29.65 48.45 26.06
C LEU A 648 -30.98 49.07 26.52
N ARG A 649 -31.59 48.41 27.50
CA ARG A 649 -32.88 48.74 28.09
C ARG A 649 -32.70 49.58 29.36
N SER A 650 -33.81 50.16 29.85
CA SER A 650 -33.82 50.90 31.12
C SER A 650 -33.55 50.04 32.36
N ASP A 651 -33.73 48.72 32.28
CA ASP A 651 -33.35 47.76 33.31
C ASP A 651 -31.91 47.25 33.15
N GLY A 652 -31.17 47.70 32.13
CA GLY A 652 -29.76 47.34 31.96
C GLY A 652 -29.49 46.02 31.23
N LEU A 653 -30.52 45.32 30.75
CA LEU A 653 -30.38 44.17 29.85
C LEU A 653 -30.43 44.60 28.38
N LEU A 654 -30.05 43.72 27.45
CA LEU A 654 -30.12 43.96 26.00
C LEU A 654 -31.47 43.48 25.44
N GLN A 655 -32.08 44.26 24.54
CA GLN A 655 -33.16 43.76 23.69
C GLN A 655 -32.60 42.63 22.80
N ALA A 656 -33.22 41.45 22.79
CA ALA A 656 -32.74 40.27 22.07
C ALA A 656 -32.49 40.51 20.56
N THR A 657 -33.25 41.43 19.97
CA THR A 657 -33.22 41.77 18.54
C THR A 657 -33.37 43.27 18.31
N TRP A 658 -32.58 43.86 17.41
CA TRP A 658 -32.72 45.25 16.97
C TRP A 658 -32.82 45.37 15.44
N SER A 659 -33.70 46.24 14.96
CA SER A 659 -33.69 46.70 13.57
C SER A 659 -34.14 48.16 13.44
N PRO A 660 -33.77 48.88 12.36
CA PRO A 660 -34.18 50.26 12.15
C PRO A 660 -35.70 50.46 12.09
N SER A 661 -36.44 49.45 11.60
CA SER A 661 -37.90 49.47 11.38
C SER A 661 -38.71 48.92 12.54
N ALA A 662 -38.13 48.07 13.40
CA ALA A 662 -38.78 47.47 14.56
C ALA A 662 -38.04 47.83 15.87
N ARG A 663 -38.06 49.12 16.23
CA ARG A 663 -37.54 49.59 17.52
C ARG A 663 -38.44 49.09 18.67
N GLY A 664 -37.89 48.34 19.61
CA GLY A 664 -38.57 48.00 20.86
C GLY A 664 -39.17 46.59 20.93
N ASN A 665 -38.42 45.54 20.59
CA ASN A 665 -38.77 44.22 21.10
C ASN A 665 -38.39 44.18 22.59
N ALA A 666 -39.38 44.18 23.49
CA ALA A 666 -39.14 44.23 24.93
C ALA A 666 -38.57 42.93 25.53
N ARG A 667 -38.30 41.90 24.72
CA ARG A 667 -37.73 40.61 25.13
C ARG A 667 -36.21 40.66 25.23
N THR A 668 -35.64 40.00 26.23
CA THR A 668 -34.20 39.74 26.41
C THR A 668 -33.85 38.30 26.01
N ALA A 669 -32.55 37.97 26.00
CA ALA A 669 -32.02 36.64 25.75
C ALA A 669 -30.88 36.36 26.75
N ALA A 670 -31.12 35.42 27.66
CA ALA A 670 -30.33 35.32 28.89
C ALA A 670 -28.88 34.84 28.69
N ASP A 671 -28.58 34.20 27.56
CA ASP A 671 -27.22 33.89 27.14
C ASP A 671 -26.45 35.15 26.75
N ALA A 672 -27.06 36.01 25.92
CA ALA A 672 -26.46 37.25 25.44
C ALA A 672 -26.22 38.25 26.58
N ASP A 673 -27.15 38.34 27.53
CA ASP A 673 -26.97 39.17 28.72
C ASP A 673 -25.88 38.60 29.65
N SER A 674 -25.84 37.28 29.86
CA SER A 674 -24.76 36.62 30.62
C SER A 674 -23.38 36.83 29.97
N ASP A 675 -23.25 36.60 28.67
CA ASP A 675 -21.99 36.73 27.95
C ASP A 675 -21.53 38.20 27.87
N THR A 676 -22.47 39.15 27.79
CA THR A 676 -22.19 40.60 27.85
C THR A 676 -21.69 41.01 29.24
N ALA A 677 -22.34 40.55 30.31
CA ALA A 677 -21.91 40.81 31.68
C ALA A 677 -20.50 40.25 31.93
N LEU A 678 -20.21 39.03 31.45
CA LEU A 678 -18.87 38.46 31.51
C LEU A 678 -17.86 39.28 30.70
N ALA A 679 -18.20 39.70 29.48
CA ALA A 679 -17.30 40.47 28.63
C ALA A 679 -16.92 41.82 29.28
N LEU A 680 -17.87 42.50 29.94
CA LEU A 680 -17.63 43.72 30.69
C LEU A 680 -16.71 43.51 31.91
N LEU A 681 -16.89 42.41 32.67
CA LEU A 681 -16.00 42.06 33.78
C LEU A 681 -14.58 41.71 33.31
N LEU A 682 -14.46 41.00 32.18
CA LEU A 682 -13.16 40.72 31.57
C LEU A 682 -12.49 42.01 31.06
N ALA A 683 -13.26 42.96 30.54
CA ALA A 683 -12.74 44.24 30.03
C ALA A 683 -12.23 45.14 31.16
N ASP A 684 -12.96 45.24 32.27
CA ASP A 684 -12.50 45.92 33.50
C ASP A 684 -11.21 45.27 34.03
N LYS A 685 -11.18 43.93 34.12
CA LYS A 685 -10.00 43.18 34.57
C LYS A 685 -8.79 43.33 33.64
N ARG A 686 -9.00 43.58 32.34
CA ARG A 686 -7.94 43.66 31.33
C ARG A 686 -7.40 45.08 31.11
N TRP A 687 -8.26 46.10 31.09
CA TRP A 687 -7.88 47.47 30.76
C TRP A 687 -8.18 48.51 31.87
N HIS A 688 -8.78 48.10 33.00
CA HIS A 688 -8.96 48.89 34.23
C HIS A 688 -9.73 50.22 34.07
N GLU A 689 -10.85 50.19 33.35
CA GLU A 689 -11.76 51.33 33.15
C GLU A 689 -13.02 51.20 34.01
N ALA A 690 -13.19 52.12 34.97
CA ALA A 690 -14.24 52.08 35.99
C ALA A 690 -15.71 52.09 35.47
N GLY A 691 -15.92 52.29 34.17
CA GLY A 691 -17.25 52.27 33.56
C GLY A 691 -17.82 50.86 33.35
N TRP A 692 -16.97 49.84 33.13
CA TRP A 692 -17.47 48.50 32.78
C TRP A 692 -17.82 47.65 34.00
N ASP A 693 -17.09 47.71 35.12
CA ASP A 693 -17.49 47.05 36.38
C ASP A 693 -18.87 47.53 36.85
N ALA A 694 -19.13 48.84 36.81
CA ALA A 694 -20.42 49.42 37.17
C ALA A 694 -21.55 48.94 36.24
N ALA A 695 -21.29 48.86 34.93
CA ALA A 695 -22.26 48.34 33.96
C ALA A 695 -22.53 46.84 34.16
N ALA A 696 -21.48 46.05 34.39
CA ALA A 696 -21.57 44.61 34.65
C ALA A 696 -22.36 44.33 35.93
N ARG A 697 -22.06 44.98 37.05
CA ARG A 697 -22.78 44.80 38.33
C ARG A 697 -24.27 45.11 38.21
N HIS A 698 -24.62 46.17 37.48
CA HIS A 698 -26.01 46.52 37.20
C HIS A 698 -26.69 45.43 36.35
N MET A 699 -26.01 44.95 35.29
CA MET A 699 -26.51 43.87 34.44
C MET A 699 -26.66 42.55 35.21
N LEU A 700 -25.73 42.18 36.10
CA LEU A 700 -25.83 40.98 36.94
C LEU A 700 -27.06 41.00 37.87
N GLY A 701 -27.29 42.13 38.54
CA GLY A 701 -28.51 42.33 39.33
C GLY A 701 -29.77 42.15 38.50
N SER A 702 -29.79 42.70 37.28
CA SER A 702 -30.92 42.58 36.36
C SER A 702 -31.09 41.19 35.74
N ILE A 703 -30.03 40.43 35.47
CA ILE A 703 -30.13 39.01 35.07
C ILE A 703 -30.80 38.22 36.20
N TRP A 704 -30.40 38.45 37.44
CA TRP A 704 -31.03 37.80 38.58
C TRP A 704 -32.51 38.22 38.73
N ASP A 705 -32.78 39.53 38.70
CA ASP A 705 -34.11 40.09 38.89
C ASP A 705 -35.07 39.84 37.72
N GLN A 706 -34.58 39.58 36.49
CA GLN A 706 -35.40 39.42 35.28
C GLN A 706 -35.36 38.03 34.63
N GLU A 707 -34.31 37.24 34.83
CA GLU A 707 -34.07 36.00 34.06
C GLU A 707 -33.81 34.78 34.95
N VAL A 708 -33.62 34.96 36.26
CA VAL A 708 -33.64 33.87 37.23
C VAL A 708 -35.04 33.73 37.83
N VAL A 709 -35.49 32.48 38.00
CA VAL A 709 -36.76 32.12 38.67
C VAL A 709 -36.50 31.03 39.70
N THR A 710 -37.03 31.20 40.91
CA THR A 710 -36.96 30.17 41.96
C THR A 710 -38.13 29.20 41.86
N VAL A 711 -37.83 27.90 41.72
CA VAL A 711 -38.80 26.79 41.75
C VAL A 711 -38.31 25.77 42.78
N ASP A 712 -39.18 25.34 43.70
CA ASP A 712 -38.85 24.43 44.82
C ASP A 712 -37.57 24.83 45.59
N GLY A 713 -37.41 26.14 45.86
CA GLY A 713 -36.26 26.69 46.57
C GLY A 713 -34.94 26.74 45.78
N LYS A 714 -34.92 26.35 44.51
CA LYS A 714 -33.73 26.39 43.63
C LYS A 714 -33.88 27.47 42.56
N PRO A 715 -32.85 28.29 42.29
CA PRO A 715 -32.85 29.22 41.16
C PRO A 715 -32.67 28.46 39.84
N TYR A 716 -33.29 28.93 38.76
CA TYR A 716 -33.12 28.43 37.40
C TYR A 716 -33.05 29.62 36.44
N LEU A 717 -32.14 29.58 35.46
CA LEU A 717 -32.08 30.58 34.39
C LEU A 717 -33.12 30.24 33.33
N VAL A 718 -34.14 31.09 33.17
CA VAL A 718 -35.09 31.01 32.05
C VAL A 718 -34.50 31.69 30.82
N ALA A 719 -35.02 31.40 29.63
CA ALA A 719 -34.47 31.88 28.35
C ALA A 719 -34.54 33.41 28.12
N GLY A 720 -35.05 34.17 29.08
CA GLY A 720 -35.12 35.62 29.06
C GLY A 720 -36.30 36.15 29.88
N ASN A 721 -36.44 37.47 29.97
CA ASN A 721 -37.47 38.15 30.76
C ASN A 721 -38.93 37.77 30.41
N TRP A 722 -39.16 37.21 29.22
CA TRP A 722 -40.46 36.76 28.73
C TRP A 722 -40.75 35.29 29.07
N ALA A 723 -39.73 34.51 29.42
CA ALA A 723 -39.81 33.08 29.74
C ALA A 723 -40.11 32.83 31.23
N ARG A 724 -40.22 33.90 32.02
CA ARG A 724 -40.41 33.82 33.48
C ARG A 724 -41.85 33.64 33.93
N ASP A 725 -42.81 34.11 33.14
CA ASP A 725 -44.23 34.10 33.50
C ASP A 725 -44.94 32.89 32.90
N GLY A 726 -45.70 32.20 33.74
CA GLY A 726 -46.49 31.03 33.33
C GLY A 726 -46.21 29.77 34.17
N GLN A 727 -46.95 28.71 33.84
CA GLN A 727 -46.86 27.40 34.48
C GLN A 727 -45.66 26.58 33.97
N LEU A 728 -45.33 26.71 32.68
CA LEU A 728 -44.22 26.01 32.05
C LEU A 728 -43.19 27.04 31.62
N LEU A 729 -42.01 27.00 32.24
CA LEU A 729 -40.94 27.99 32.08
C LEU A 729 -39.93 27.52 31.02
N PRO A 730 -39.75 28.25 29.89
CA PRO A 730 -38.74 27.92 28.90
C PRO A 730 -37.31 28.03 29.42
N LEU A 731 -36.56 26.93 29.38
CA LEU A 731 -35.12 26.89 29.55
C LEU A 731 -34.48 26.46 28.21
N ASN A 732 -33.32 27.03 27.89
CA ASN A 732 -32.47 26.60 26.77
C ASN A 732 -31.14 26.09 27.34
N PRO A 733 -30.81 24.79 27.23
CA PRO A 733 -29.58 24.22 27.78
C PRO A 733 -28.29 24.88 27.27
N SER A 734 -28.33 25.50 26.09
CA SER A 734 -27.18 26.22 25.51
C SER A 734 -26.90 27.56 26.18
N TYR A 735 -27.84 28.09 26.97
CA TYR A 735 -27.70 29.38 27.66
C TYR A 735 -26.98 29.23 29.01
N PHE A 736 -26.82 28.00 29.50
CA PHE A 736 -26.17 27.75 30.78
C PHE A 736 -24.66 27.94 30.69
N ALA A 737 -24.15 28.94 31.42
CA ALA A 737 -22.74 29.30 31.48
C ALA A 737 -22.16 29.15 32.91
N PRO A 738 -21.98 27.92 33.44
CA PRO A 738 -21.46 27.71 34.79
C PRO A 738 -20.16 28.47 35.12
N TYR A 739 -19.23 28.51 34.17
CA TYR A 739 -17.96 29.27 34.28
C TYR A 739 -18.18 30.77 34.53
N ALA A 740 -19.20 31.35 33.91
CA ALA A 740 -19.55 32.75 34.08
C ALA A 740 -20.20 32.99 35.44
N TYR A 741 -21.14 32.14 35.86
CA TYR A 741 -21.84 32.26 37.14
C TYR A 741 -20.88 32.19 38.34
N ARG A 742 -19.78 31.41 38.26
CA ARG A 742 -18.73 31.41 39.28
C ARG A 742 -18.06 32.78 39.42
N ILE A 743 -17.68 33.38 38.29
CA ILE A 743 -17.11 34.74 38.23
C ILE A 743 -18.13 35.77 38.74
N PHE A 744 -19.42 35.61 38.42
CA PHE A 744 -20.48 36.48 38.91
C PHE A 744 -20.62 36.38 40.44
N GLY A 745 -20.50 35.19 41.03
CA GLY A 745 -20.48 34.99 42.48
C GLY A 745 -19.28 35.60 43.21
N GLU A 746 -18.15 35.84 42.54
CA GLU A 746 -17.03 36.61 43.10
C GLU A 746 -17.36 38.11 43.20
N VAL A 747 -18.13 38.61 42.23
CA VAL A 747 -18.44 40.04 42.03
C VAL A 747 -19.71 40.47 42.77
N ASP A 748 -20.76 39.67 42.69
CA ASP A 748 -22.09 39.89 43.25
C ASP A 748 -22.38 38.84 44.33
N GLN A 749 -22.10 39.22 45.58
CA GLN A 749 -22.31 38.38 46.76
C GLN A 749 -23.75 38.46 47.31
N ALA A 750 -24.63 39.27 46.70
CA ALA A 750 -26.02 39.37 47.14
C ALA A 750 -26.87 38.19 46.68
N HIS A 751 -26.47 37.54 45.57
CA HIS A 751 -27.22 36.46 44.95
C HIS A 751 -26.47 35.10 44.99
N PRO A 752 -27.17 33.97 45.21
CA PRO A 752 -26.56 32.66 45.32
C PRO A 752 -26.21 32.04 43.94
N TRP A 753 -25.31 32.67 43.20
CA TRP A 753 -24.85 32.22 41.87
C TRP A 753 -24.35 30.77 41.83
N GLN A 754 -23.75 30.26 42.91
CA GLN A 754 -23.36 28.84 43.01
C GLN A 754 -24.56 27.87 42.96
N GLN A 755 -25.73 28.27 43.48
CA GLN A 755 -26.95 27.45 43.36
C GLN A 755 -27.47 27.44 41.92
N LEU A 756 -27.21 28.51 41.14
CA LEU A 756 -27.51 28.55 39.71
C LEU A 756 -26.61 27.58 38.94
N VAL A 757 -25.31 27.55 39.22
CA VAL A 757 -24.37 26.51 38.72
C VAL A 757 -24.91 25.10 39.01
N ASP A 758 -25.29 24.83 40.26
CA ASP A 758 -25.75 23.51 40.68
C ASP A 758 -27.07 23.10 39.98
N SER A 759 -27.99 24.06 39.79
CA SER A 759 -29.22 23.85 39.03
C SER A 759 -28.98 23.57 37.55
N SER A 760 -28.05 24.30 36.91
CA SER A 760 -27.72 24.14 35.49
C SER A 760 -27.16 22.76 35.21
N TYR A 761 -26.22 22.27 36.03
CA TYR A 761 -25.71 20.91 35.93
C TYR A 761 -26.79 19.85 36.15
N ALA A 762 -27.68 20.05 37.13
CA ALA A 762 -28.79 19.12 37.36
C ALA A 762 -29.74 19.05 36.16
N VAL A 763 -30.06 20.18 35.52
CA VAL A 763 -30.87 20.21 34.30
C VAL A 763 -30.14 19.51 33.15
N LEU A 764 -28.88 19.85 32.87
CA LEU A 764 -28.08 19.26 31.80
C LEU A 764 -27.99 17.72 31.90
N GLN A 765 -27.66 17.21 33.09
CA GLN A 765 -27.58 15.77 33.34
C GLN A 765 -28.94 15.06 33.19
N GLN A 766 -30.02 15.70 33.64
CA GLN A 766 -31.37 15.15 33.54
C GLN A 766 -31.85 15.11 32.07
N VAL A 767 -31.71 16.20 31.31
CA VAL A 767 -32.21 16.25 29.91
C VAL A 767 -31.42 15.36 28.96
N ALA A 768 -30.12 15.17 29.19
CA ALA A 768 -29.27 14.32 28.35
C ALA A 768 -29.66 12.82 28.38
N GLN A 769 -30.38 12.39 29.44
CA GLN A 769 -30.83 11.01 29.66
C GLN A 769 -32.35 10.84 29.58
N ALA A 770 -33.13 11.92 29.80
CA ALA A 770 -34.59 11.87 29.89
C ALA A 770 -35.24 11.40 28.56
N PRO A 771 -36.30 10.58 28.63
CA PRO A 771 -36.98 10.09 27.44
C PRO A 771 -38.02 11.10 26.92
N LEU A 772 -37.55 12.30 26.55
CA LEU A 772 -38.39 13.47 26.23
C LEU A 772 -39.46 13.14 25.17
N ASP A 773 -39.07 12.48 24.08
CA ASP A 773 -39.99 12.04 23.00
C ASP A 773 -40.34 10.54 23.07
N GLY A 774 -40.31 9.94 24.27
CA GLY A 774 -40.55 8.51 24.47
C GLY A 774 -39.43 7.59 23.96
N LYS A 775 -38.28 8.15 23.57
CA LYS A 775 -37.03 7.44 23.24
C LYS A 775 -36.00 7.73 24.32
N ALA A 776 -35.20 6.75 24.74
CA ALA A 776 -34.12 6.98 25.70
C ALA A 776 -33.11 8.01 25.18
N GLY A 777 -32.66 8.93 26.06
CA GLY A 777 -31.63 9.90 25.74
C GLY A 777 -30.29 9.23 25.42
N ILE A 778 -29.52 9.84 24.51
CA ILE A 778 -28.21 9.33 24.06
C ILE A 778 -27.03 10.19 24.57
N GLY A 779 -27.24 11.00 25.60
CA GLY A 779 -26.22 11.90 26.15
C GLY A 779 -26.13 13.28 25.49
N LEU A 780 -27.05 13.62 24.58
CA LEU A 780 -27.14 14.94 23.93
C LEU A 780 -28.20 15.82 24.61
N PRO A 781 -27.95 17.11 24.87
CA PRO A 781 -28.96 18.05 25.34
C PRO A 781 -29.94 18.45 24.21
N PRO A 782 -31.19 18.82 24.54
CA PRO A 782 -32.14 19.39 23.58
C PRO A 782 -31.88 20.89 23.36
N GLU A 783 -32.44 21.46 22.28
CA GLU A 783 -32.51 22.93 22.08
C GLU A 783 -33.29 23.62 23.21
N TRP A 784 -34.45 23.07 23.58
CA TRP A 784 -35.42 23.69 24.48
C TRP A 784 -36.07 22.67 25.41
N ILE A 785 -36.21 23.03 26.68
CA ILE A 785 -36.90 22.23 27.70
C ILE A 785 -37.80 23.12 28.55
N GLY A 786 -38.93 22.59 29.02
CA GLY A 786 -39.85 23.31 29.88
C GLY A 786 -39.72 22.84 31.32
N LEU A 787 -39.59 23.78 32.27
CA LEU A 787 -39.65 23.50 33.70
C LEU A 787 -41.08 23.80 34.21
N ASP A 788 -41.78 22.77 34.68
CA ASP A 788 -43.09 22.95 35.30
C ASP A 788 -42.95 23.58 36.69
N ARG A 789 -43.53 24.78 36.86
CA ARG A 789 -43.42 25.62 38.05
C ARG A 789 -44.06 25.00 39.30
N ALA A 790 -45.04 24.12 39.16
CA ALA A 790 -45.75 23.53 40.31
C ALA A 790 -45.09 22.24 40.82
N THR A 791 -44.41 21.50 39.95
CA THR A 791 -43.84 20.17 40.24
C THR A 791 -42.32 20.13 40.22
N GLY A 792 -41.65 21.16 39.65
CA GLY A 792 -40.21 21.17 39.41
C GLY A 792 -39.74 20.18 38.35
N GLN A 793 -40.66 19.57 37.58
CA GLN A 793 -40.32 18.56 36.58
C GLN A 793 -39.94 19.21 35.24
N LEU A 794 -38.94 18.62 34.59
CA LEU A 794 -38.56 18.94 33.22
C LEU A 794 -39.44 18.13 32.25
N VAL A 795 -40.08 18.83 31.31
CA VAL A 795 -41.00 18.24 30.31
C VAL A 795 -40.72 18.83 28.92
N PRO A 796 -41.06 18.12 27.84
CA PRO A 796 -40.96 18.63 26.47
C PRO A 796 -41.68 19.97 26.30
N LEU A 797 -41.00 20.95 25.70
CA LEU A 797 -41.56 22.28 25.47
C LEU A 797 -41.97 22.44 24.01
N GLN A 798 -43.15 23.01 23.76
CA GLN A 798 -43.57 23.48 22.44
C GLN A 798 -43.53 25.01 22.46
N VAL A 799 -42.49 25.60 21.88
CA VAL A 799 -42.28 27.06 21.87
C VAL A 799 -43.14 27.70 20.79
N SER A 800 -44.12 28.51 21.21
CA SER A 800 -44.99 29.23 20.27
C SER A 800 -44.20 30.30 19.49
N GLY A 801 -44.06 30.11 18.18
CA GLY A 801 -43.37 31.04 17.28
C GLY A 801 -42.16 30.42 16.56
N LEU A 802 -41.64 29.30 17.06
CA LEU A 802 -40.92 28.34 16.22
C LEU A 802 -41.98 27.61 15.36
N GLY A 803 -41.68 27.34 14.09
CA GLY A 803 -42.68 26.81 13.15
C GLY A 803 -43.19 25.41 13.53
N GLU A 804 -44.32 24.97 12.97
CA GLU A 804 -44.96 23.67 13.29
C GLU A 804 -44.09 22.41 13.04
N ASN A 805 -42.88 22.58 12.47
CA ASN A 805 -41.89 21.52 12.21
C ASN A 805 -40.59 21.67 13.04
N SER A 806 -40.47 22.66 13.93
CA SER A 806 -39.25 22.89 14.71
C SER A 806 -39.13 21.89 15.88
N CYS A 807 -38.12 21.03 15.85
CA CYS A 807 -37.90 20.03 16.90
C CYS A 807 -37.17 20.63 18.12
N THR A 808 -37.94 21.09 19.11
CA THR A 808 -37.45 21.66 20.37
C THR A 808 -36.66 20.68 21.24
N THR A 809 -37.00 19.40 21.18
CA THR A 809 -36.35 18.31 21.93
C THR A 809 -35.16 17.66 21.22
N CYS A 810 -34.84 18.11 20.00
CA CYS A 810 -33.69 17.63 19.23
C CYS A 810 -32.39 18.34 19.67
N TYR A 811 -31.26 17.83 19.21
CA TYR A 811 -29.96 18.51 19.23
C TYR A 811 -29.72 19.11 17.83
N SER A 812 -29.72 20.44 17.70
CA SER A 812 -29.67 21.16 16.42
C SER A 812 -28.70 22.35 16.44
N ASP A 813 -29.19 23.60 16.49
CA ASP A 813 -28.40 24.80 16.24
C ASP A 813 -27.94 25.47 17.55
N ASP A 814 -28.78 25.45 18.58
CA ASP A 814 -28.48 25.97 19.92
C ASP A 814 -27.68 24.96 20.75
N ALA A 815 -28.18 23.73 20.84
CA ALA A 815 -27.71 22.71 21.77
C ALA A 815 -26.20 22.38 21.70
N PRO A 816 -25.50 22.43 20.54
CA PRO A 816 -24.06 22.22 20.47
C PRO A 816 -23.23 23.15 21.35
N ARG A 817 -23.71 24.37 21.60
CA ARG A 817 -22.99 25.37 22.42
C ARG A 817 -22.88 24.95 23.89
N SER A 818 -23.80 24.10 24.37
CA SER A 818 -23.75 23.53 25.73
C SER A 818 -22.42 22.82 26.00
N TYR A 819 -21.89 22.06 25.03
CA TYR A 819 -20.61 21.35 25.20
C TYR A 819 -19.43 22.29 25.35
N TRP A 820 -19.40 23.39 24.58
CA TRP A 820 -18.35 24.40 24.71
C TRP A 820 -18.41 25.10 26.07
N ARG A 821 -19.60 25.52 26.51
CA ARG A 821 -19.78 26.17 27.82
C ARG A 821 -19.41 25.25 28.99
N VAL A 822 -19.78 23.97 28.93
CA VAL A 822 -19.45 22.97 29.96
C VAL A 822 -17.95 22.64 29.96
N ALA A 823 -17.34 22.42 28.79
CA ALA A 823 -15.89 22.16 28.68
C ALA A 823 -15.04 23.36 29.13
N LEU A 824 -15.56 24.59 29.01
CA LEU A 824 -14.90 25.79 29.52
C LEU A 824 -14.92 25.83 31.06
N ASP A 825 -16.04 25.46 31.70
CA ASP A 825 -16.10 25.37 33.16
C ASP A 825 -15.20 24.25 33.72
N LEU A 826 -15.10 23.10 33.03
CA LEU A 826 -14.12 22.08 33.36
C LEU A 826 -12.68 22.63 33.32
N ARG A 827 -12.31 23.33 32.24
CA ARG A 827 -10.95 23.88 32.05
C ARG A 827 -10.63 25.01 33.04
N TRP A 828 -11.64 25.72 33.57
CA TRP A 828 -11.45 26.87 34.48
C TRP A 828 -11.64 26.53 35.96
N SER A 829 -12.43 25.52 36.31
CA SER A 829 -12.81 25.20 37.69
C SER A 829 -12.54 23.75 38.15
N ASP A 830 -12.21 22.84 37.22
CA ASP A 830 -12.01 21.39 37.47
C ASP A 830 -13.26 20.67 38.06
N ASP A 831 -14.46 21.22 37.84
CA ASP A 831 -15.72 20.62 38.31
C ASP A 831 -16.06 19.35 37.53
N GLN A 832 -15.97 18.20 38.22
CA GLN A 832 -16.15 16.86 37.65
C GLN A 832 -17.61 16.52 37.25
N ARG A 833 -18.54 17.50 37.32
CA ARG A 833 -19.90 17.37 36.76
C ARG A 833 -19.98 17.68 35.27
N ALA A 834 -18.91 18.26 34.71
CA ALA A 834 -18.74 18.69 33.33
C ALA A 834 -18.30 17.54 32.39
#